data_AF-A0AAE8IES3-F1
#
_entry.id   AF-A0AAE8IES3-F1
#
_cell.length_a   1.000
_cell.length_b   1.000
_cell.length_c   1.000
_cell.angle_alpha   90.00
_cell.angle_beta   90.00
_cell.angle_gamma   90.00
#
_symmetry.space_group_name_H-M   'P 1'
#
loop_
_entity.id
_entity.type
_entity.pdbx_description
1 polymer ?
#
loop_
_entity_poly.entity_id
_entity_poly.type
_entity_poly.pdbx_seq_one_letter_code
_entity_poly.pdbx_strand_id
1 'polypeptide(L)'
;MSQKAQLVGYLKPTAEPEGFVLPVFRMEGANGLSVQTIGENGAVIGFEQIFPEGLRSVTDETACQVAADDAAIWGFCDGKGTAFFEPRRALQARLRPQIGGTKDPFLQMQMARFCEAEAELATAWQDAFRHLNRHAPRSALAWRDMVVLPAAIRTAVADIAMSHGIFEEGDNWDLSVETQTREDRLTLILASPLFILFSKTPEARKELEDRTAPVRKAFGIRTDYLGLRELTDLPAKEPAPPPRKEEGERVIMALGRMAQTLVETTLALPRTSSRPPSSRPVPIHYPSREPMLVLRGDMVLGETELSHDMQSLDVGEPDELLIVFQLGEKQLTLSDAACDLADQYAASGSRVIAVIPHLPDRFFGRAGAHSESADRLLSTFESIWFLNDRSASLTQNTPFGPARSLPAAARHFSFMLGQGARWAREHEPRSNPPSSANVVVVGSARGDRIAPTLLERAAVRLVHPEFDLAKAGSALISAVTGNDRGMKVLQPYAEREMPQAHFTFRHQVKNDGGYAEVLIAAQGIALRPATPQAFEQLCAHQLARAGWSVQQSQEGSGEFEVSRAVDYLFVECKFDLNAPSGSDRKSRGRGHKRPDTIIVTTRPVRRRQFLRDVLNGQMTIHYSRIASLHQIYRRRFSHLITAIGNDQIDIERELIPACLNWLSQQDKVSDLLSVPARVELSDHARRDLGLASGFFSFRLPVLLRPRDRGDNVRPAYAVAHVVLNEDGWRLLALQA
;
A
#
# COMPACT_ATOMS: atom_id res chain seq x y z
N MET A 1 -33.01 -0.85 33.45
CA MET A 1 -34.05 -1.23 32.46
C MET A 1 -33.33 -1.49 31.15
N SER A 2 -33.44 -2.69 30.58
CA SER A 2 -32.81 -3.00 29.28
C SER A 2 -33.54 -2.21 28.18
N GLN A 3 -32.79 -1.52 27.32
CA GLN A 3 -33.35 -0.71 26.25
C GLN A 3 -33.98 -1.64 25.20
N LYS A 4 -35.29 -1.51 24.96
CA LYS A 4 -36.00 -2.25 23.92
C LYS A 4 -35.90 -1.51 22.59
N ALA A 5 -35.69 -2.25 21.51
CA ALA A 5 -35.70 -1.73 20.16
C ALA A 5 -36.82 -2.40 19.34
N GLN A 6 -37.59 -1.60 18.63
CA GLN A 6 -38.70 -2.05 17.77
C GLN A 6 -38.21 -2.20 16.34
N LEU A 7 -38.49 -3.32 15.69
CA LEU A 7 -38.26 -3.48 14.25
C LEU A 7 -39.17 -2.53 13.47
N VAL A 8 -38.58 -1.61 12.71
CA VAL A 8 -39.31 -0.56 11.96
C VAL A 8 -39.14 -0.69 10.45
N GLY A 9 -38.16 -1.46 10.00
CA GLY A 9 -37.91 -1.66 8.58
C GLY A 9 -36.79 -2.65 8.32
N TYR A 10 -36.37 -2.72 7.06
CA TYR A 10 -35.24 -3.51 6.63
C TYR A 10 -34.54 -2.90 5.42
N LEU A 11 -33.27 -3.25 5.24
CA LEU A 11 -32.48 -2.93 4.05
C LEU A 11 -32.27 -4.18 3.23
N LYS A 12 -32.42 -4.04 1.92
CA LYS A 12 -32.15 -5.11 0.98
C LYS A 12 -30.84 -4.82 0.23
N PRO A 13 -29.79 -5.64 0.44
CA PRO A 13 -28.49 -5.39 -0.16
C PRO A 13 -28.45 -5.70 -1.67
N THR A 14 -29.39 -6.51 -2.17
CA THR A 14 -29.47 -6.93 -3.57
C THR A 14 -30.76 -6.43 -4.23
N ALA A 15 -30.71 -6.23 -5.56
CA ALA A 15 -31.90 -5.90 -6.35
C ALA A 15 -32.83 -7.10 -6.58
N GLU A 16 -32.39 -8.31 -6.24
CA GLU A 16 -33.11 -9.55 -6.49
C GLU A 16 -34.39 -9.66 -5.64
N PRO A 17 -35.41 -10.42 -6.08
CA PRO A 17 -36.66 -10.58 -5.33
C PRO A 17 -36.48 -11.43 -4.07
N GLU A 18 -35.63 -12.44 -4.10
CA GLU A 18 -35.35 -13.35 -2.97
C GLU A 18 -34.00 -13.02 -2.34
N GLY A 19 -33.84 -13.17 -1.01
CA GLY A 19 -32.54 -13.00 -0.36
C GLY A 19 -32.59 -12.54 1.10
N PHE A 20 -31.45 -12.62 1.77
CA PHE A 20 -31.29 -12.09 3.14
C PHE A 20 -31.43 -10.57 3.17
N VAL A 21 -32.06 -10.07 4.23
CA VAL A 21 -32.25 -8.63 4.47
C VAL A 21 -31.72 -8.24 5.84
N LEU A 22 -31.31 -6.97 5.97
CA LEU A 22 -30.80 -6.42 7.21
C LEU A 22 -31.95 -5.80 8.02
N PRO A 23 -32.33 -6.35 9.18
CA PRO A 23 -33.39 -5.78 10.02
C PRO A 23 -32.95 -4.45 10.63
N VAL A 24 -33.83 -3.45 10.61
CA VAL A 24 -33.57 -2.10 11.12
C VAL A 24 -34.53 -1.77 12.25
N PHE A 25 -33.97 -1.35 13.37
CA PHE A 25 -34.68 -1.09 14.60
C PHE A 25 -34.72 0.39 14.95
N ARG A 26 -35.68 0.77 15.78
CA ARG A 26 -35.75 2.06 16.46
C ARG A 26 -35.79 1.80 17.96
N MET A 27 -34.84 2.38 18.67
CA MET A 27 -34.81 2.30 20.13
C MET A 27 -35.90 3.18 20.76
N GLU A 28 -36.47 2.73 21.87
CA GLU A 28 -37.44 3.50 22.63
C GLU A 28 -36.81 4.83 23.11
N GLY A 29 -37.45 5.97 22.79
CA GLY A 29 -36.95 7.30 23.14
C GLY A 29 -35.85 7.86 22.23
N ALA A 30 -35.40 7.13 21.21
CA ALA A 30 -34.43 7.61 20.23
C ALA A 30 -35.06 7.79 18.84
N ASN A 31 -34.73 8.90 18.16
CA ASN A 31 -35.13 9.12 16.77
C ASN A 31 -34.19 8.44 15.75
N GLY A 32 -33.08 7.85 16.23
CA GLY A 32 -32.11 7.15 15.40
C GLY A 32 -32.61 5.77 14.96
N LEU A 33 -32.24 5.38 13.73
CA LEU A 33 -32.35 4.01 13.26
C LEU A 33 -31.09 3.26 13.64
N SER A 34 -31.23 1.99 14.03
CA SER A 34 -30.10 1.18 14.48
C SER A 34 -30.20 -0.25 13.94
N VAL A 35 -29.07 -0.94 13.90
CA VAL A 35 -28.98 -2.39 13.66
C VAL A 35 -28.50 -3.08 14.93
N GLN A 36 -28.86 -4.34 15.10
CA GLN A 36 -28.40 -5.14 16.24
C GLN A 36 -26.90 -5.48 16.12
N THR A 37 -26.18 -5.40 17.22
CA THR A 37 -24.83 -5.98 17.38
C THR A 37 -25.00 -7.36 17.99
N ILE A 38 -24.48 -8.40 17.33
CA ILE A 38 -24.69 -9.81 17.71
C ILE A 38 -23.42 -10.36 18.34
N GLY A 39 -23.51 -10.96 19.53
CA GLY A 39 -22.40 -11.64 20.19
C GLY A 39 -22.17 -13.06 19.65
N GLU A 40 -21.08 -13.71 20.08
CA GLU A 40 -20.70 -15.06 19.62
C GLU A 40 -21.77 -16.13 19.91
N ASN A 41 -22.56 -15.95 20.98
CA ASN A 41 -23.66 -16.84 21.34
C ASN A 41 -24.95 -16.60 20.53
N GLY A 42 -24.94 -15.66 19.58
CA GLY A 42 -26.11 -15.28 18.78
C GLY A 42 -27.14 -14.39 19.50
N ALA A 43 -26.82 -13.88 20.69
CA ALA A 43 -27.63 -12.91 21.40
C ALA A 43 -27.28 -11.47 20.99
N VAL A 44 -28.22 -10.55 21.19
CA VAL A 44 -28.01 -9.12 20.96
C VAL A 44 -27.18 -8.55 22.10
N ILE A 45 -25.98 -8.04 21.81
CA ILE A 45 -25.11 -7.39 22.79
C ILE A 45 -25.23 -5.86 22.77
N GLY A 46 -25.93 -5.31 21.78
CA GLY A 46 -26.14 -3.87 21.64
C GLY A 46 -26.84 -3.49 20.34
N PHE A 47 -26.94 -2.18 20.10
CA PHE A 47 -27.44 -1.62 18.85
C PHE A 47 -26.50 -0.53 18.35
N GLU A 48 -26.21 -0.55 17.05
CA GLU A 48 -25.36 0.43 16.38
C GLU A 48 -26.22 1.33 15.49
N GLN A 49 -26.09 2.65 15.66
CA GLN A 49 -26.87 3.63 14.91
C GLN A 49 -26.42 3.67 13.44
N ILE A 50 -27.38 3.71 12.52
CA ILE A 50 -27.18 3.80 11.08
C ILE A 50 -28.04 4.91 10.46
N PHE A 51 -27.65 5.37 9.27
CA PHE A 51 -28.37 6.39 8.51
C PHE A 51 -28.65 5.87 7.09
N PRO A 52 -29.57 4.90 6.93
CA PRO A 52 -29.72 4.21 5.67
C PRO A 52 -30.53 4.99 4.64
N GLU A 53 -30.12 4.88 3.38
CA GLU A 53 -30.97 5.20 2.22
C GLU A 53 -31.77 3.95 1.81
N GLY A 54 -33.03 4.13 1.37
CA GLY A 54 -33.82 3.02 0.83
C GLY A 54 -34.44 2.06 1.87
N LEU A 55 -34.74 2.55 3.09
CA LEU A 55 -35.44 1.78 4.12
C LEU A 55 -36.80 1.30 3.62
N ARG A 56 -37.05 -0.01 3.69
CA ARG A 56 -38.37 -0.60 3.44
C ARG A 56 -39.09 -0.82 4.75
N SER A 57 -40.31 -0.30 4.88
CA SER A 57 -41.12 -0.46 6.09
C SER A 57 -41.56 -1.91 6.25
N VAL A 58 -41.56 -2.38 7.50
CA VAL A 58 -42.25 -3.62 7.88
C VAL A 58 -43.71 -3.34 8.17
N THR A 59 -44.58 -4.33 7.96
CA THR A 59 -45.99 -4.27 8.37
C THR A 59 -46.13 -4.50 9.87
N ASP A 60 -47.24 -4.04 10.46
CA ASP A 60 -47.53 -4.25 11.90
C ASP A 60 -47.55 -5.74 12.28
N GLU A 61 -47.95 -6.63 11.36
CA GLU A 61 -47.97 -8.09 11.56
C GLU A 61 -46.57 -8.71 11.73
N THR A 62 -45.53 -8.02 11.26
CA THR A 62 -44.13 -8.47 11.32
C THR A 62 -43.28 -7.65 12.29
N ALA A 63 -43.90 -6.68 12.98
CA ALA A 63 -43.21 -5.85 13.96
C ALA A 63 -42.87 -6.68 15.20
N CYS A 64 -41.60 -6.69 15.61
CA CYS A 64 -41.15 -7.34 16.83
C CYS A 64 -40.31 -6.38 17.68
N GLN A 65 -40.22 -6.65 18.97
CA GLN A 65 -39.32 -5.94 19.89
C GLN A 65 -38.21 -6.88 20.33
N VAL A 66 -36.99 -6.35 20.43
CA VAL A 66 -35.81 -7.07 20.89
C VAL A 66 -35.00 -6.18 21.84
N ALA A 67 -34.48 -6.75 22.91
CA ALA A 67 -33.62 -6.09 23.88
C ALA A 67 -32.21 -6.68 23.87
N ALA A 68 -31.27 -6.04 24.57
CA ALA A 68 -29.99 -6.69 24.87
C ALA A 68 -30.22 -8.00 25.62
N ASP A 69 -29.39 -9.00 25.34
CA ASP A 69 -29.43 -10.39 25.79
C ASP A 69 -30.54 -11.27 25.15
N ASP A 70 -31.44 -10.71 24.34
CA ASP A 70 -32.41 -11.50 23.57
C ASP A 70 -31.74 -12.18 22.36
N ALA A 71 -32.41 -13.19 21.79
CA ALA A 71 -31.98 -13.82 20.54
C ALA A 71 -32.02 -12.83 19.37
N ALA A 72 -30.93 -12.75 18.61
CA ALA A 72 -30.83 -11.89 17.45
C ALA A 72 -31.88 -12.24 16.37
N ILE A 73 -32.50 -11.22 15.79
CA ILE A 73 -33.52 -11.36 14.74
C ILE A 73 -32.85 -11.33 13.38
N TRP A 74 -33.21 -12.27 12.51
CA TRP A 74 -32.66 -12.38 11.16
C TRP A 74 -33.77 -12.19 10.13
N GLY A 75 -33.44 -11.60 8.98
CA GLY A 75 -34.40 -11.27 7.94
C GLY A 75 -34.17 -12.03 6.63
N PHE A 76 -35.24 -12.50 5.99
CA PHE A 76 -35.21 -13.09 4.65
C PHE A 76 -36.42 -12.67 3.82
N CYS A 77 -36.23 -12.29 2.56
CA CYS A 77 -37.30 -12.08 1.59
C CYS A 77 -37.45 -13.29 0.68
N ASP A 78 -38.67 -13.81 0.51
CA ASP A 78 -38.95 -14.85 -0.49
C ASP A 78 -39.00 -14.30 -1.92
N GLY A 79 -39.11 -15.19 -2.92
CA GLY A 79 -39.25 -14.82 -4.33
C GLY A 79 -40.54 -14.05 -4.67
N LYS A 80 -41.49 -13.94 -3.74
CA LYS A 80 -42.69 -13.09 -3.87
C LYS A 80 -42.49 -11.69 -3.26
N GLY A 81 -41.35 -11.44 -2.63
CA GLY A 81 -41.02 -10.19 -1.96
C GLY A 81 -41.50 -10.09 -0.51
N THR A 82 -42.06 -11.17 0.05
CA THR A 82 -42.52 -11.22 1.45
C THR A 82 -41.31 -11.34 2.37
N ALA A 83 -41.19 -10.43 3.34
CA ALA A 83 -40.10 -10.44 4.32
C ALA A 83 -40.50 -11.16 5.61
N PHE A 84 -39.64 -12.07 6.08
CA PHE A 84 -39.77 -12.79 7.34
C PHE A 84 -38.69 -12.35 8.30
N PHE A 85 -39.05 -12.14 9.57
CA PHE A 85 -38.13 -11.73 10.63
C PHE A 85 -38.29 -12.66 11.82
N GLU A 86 -37.30 -13.52 12.05
CA GLU A 86 -37.38 -14.58 13.06
C GLU A 86 -36.00 -14.78 13.73
N PRO A 87 -35.94 -15.30 14.96
CA PRO A 87 -34.70 -15.79 15.53
C PRO A 87 -34.06 -16.87 14.65
N ARG A 88 -32.73 -16.98 14.67
CA ARG A 88 -31.96 -17.86 13.77
C ARG A 88 -32.56 -19.26 13.63
N ARG A 89 -32.84 -19.97 14.74
CA ARG A 89 -33.37 -21.34 14.71
C ARG A 89 -34.71 -21.47 13.98
N ALA A 90 -35.62 -20.52 14.19
CA ALA A 90 -36.93 -20.52 13.52
C ALA A 90 -36.76 -20.24 12.01
N LEU A 91 -35.93 -19.26 11.67
CA LEU A 91 -35.64 -18.94 10.28
C LEU A 91 -34.94 -20.11 9.56
N GLN A 92 -34.00 -20.80 10.23
CA GLN A 92 -33.35 -22.00 9.70
C GLN A 92 -34.37 -23.11 9.40
N ALA A 93 -35.32 -23.37 10.31
CA ALA A 93 -36.36 -24.37 10.09
C ALA A 93 -37.24 -24.04 8.87
N ARG A 94 -37.49 -22.75 8.63
CA ARG A 94 -38.22 -22.25 7.46
C ARG A 94 -37.44 -22.36 6.16
N LEU A 95 -36.15 -22.01 6.17
CA LEU A 95 -35.31 -21.91 4.96
C LEU A 95 -34.74 -23.26 4.52
N ARG A 96 -34.46 -24.18 5.45
CA ARG A 96 -33.79 -25.45 5.14
C ARG A 96 -34.49 -26.29 4.06
N PRO A 97 -35.82 -26.45 4.05
CA PRO A 97 -36.53 -27.18 2.99
C PRO A 97 -36.44 -26.51 1.61
N GLN A 98 -36.09 -25.22 1.55
CA GLN A 98 -36.08 -24.43 0.32
C GLN A 98 -34.72 -24.46 -0.38
N ILE A 99 -33.63 -24.81 0.31
CA ILE A 99 -32.25 -24.78 -0.22
C ILE A 99 -32.13 -25.53 -1.56
N GLY A 100 -32.66 -26.75 -1.65
CA GLY A 100 -32.57 -27.56 -2.88
C GLY A 100 -33.36 -26.99 -4.07
N GLY A 101 -34.34 -26.12 -3.83
CA GLY A 101 -35.19 -25.51 -4.84
C GLY A 101 -34.77 -24.10 -5.29
N THR A 102 -33.81 -23.49 -4.58
CA THR A 102 -33.31 -22.14 -4.89
C THR A 102 -32.54 -22.15 -6.21
N LYS A 103 -32.96 -21.30 -7.16
CA LYS A 103 -32.36 -21.23 -8.51
C LYS A 103 -31.05 -20.45 -8.56
N ASP A 104 -30.92 -19.42 -7.73
CA ASP A 104 -29.69 -18.66 -7.63
C ASP A 104 -28.66 -19.47 -6.82
N PRO A 105 -27.52 -19.83 -7.41
CA PRO A 105 -26.57 -20.73 -6.75
C PRO A 105 -25.80 -20.05 -5.60
N PHE A 106 -25.65 -18.73 -5.61
CA PHE A 106 -25.04 -18.00 -4.49
C PHE A 106 -26.01 -17.82 -3.34
N LEU A 107 -27.28 -17.57 -3.63
CA LEU A 107 -28.32 -17.53 -2.62
C LEU A 107 -28.50 -18.91 -1.98
N GLN A 108 -28.51 -19.97 -2.78
CA GLN A 108 -28.53 -21.36 -2.29
C GLN A 108 -27.37 -21.61 -1.32
N MET A 109 -26.16 -21.17 -1.68
CA MET A 109 -24.98 -21.28 -0.81
C MET A 109 -25.14 -20.47 0.48
N GLN A 110 -25.65 -19.23 0.41
CA GLN A 110 -25.92 -18.41 1.59
C GLN A 110 -26.93 -19.08 2.52
N MET A 111 -28.02 -19.62 1.97
CA MET A 111 -29.05 -20.33 2.73
C MET A 111 -28.49 -21.60 3.39
N ALA A 112 -27.71 -22.40 2.66
CA ALA A 112 -27.08 -23.60 3.20
C ALA A 112 -26.14 -23.27 4.36
N ARG A 113 -25.34 -22.21 4.21
CA ARG A 113 -24.40 -21.74 5.25
C ARG A 113 -25.12 -21.16 6.46
N PHE A 114 -26.19 -20.39 6.24
CA PHE A 114 -27.03 -19.88 7.31
C PHE A 114 -27.74 -21.00 8.08
N CYS A 115 -28.14 -22.07 7.38
CA CYS A 115 -28.82 -23.23 7.97
C CYS A 115 -27.88 -24.28 8.57
N GLU A 116 -26.56 -24.07 8.53
CA GLU A 116 -25.56 -25.05 8.96
C GLU A 116 -25.84 -26.44 8.32
N ALA A 117 -26.24 -26.41 7.05
CA ALA A 117 -26.70 -27.55 6.28
C ALA A 117 -25.53 -28.10 5.45
N GLU A 118 -24.56 -28.75 6.10
CA GLU A 118 -23.28 -29.17 5.49
C GLU A 118 -23.43 -30.04 4.24
N ALA A 119 -24.40 -30.95 4.23
CA ALA A 119 -24.65 -31.81 3.08
C ALA A 119 -25.13 -31.01 1.86
N GLU A 120 -26.02 -30.06 2.08
CA GLU A 120 -26.55 -29.15 1.08
C GLU A 120 -25.50 -28.10 0.65
N LEU A 121 -24.64 -27.67 1.57
CA LEU A 121 -23.59 -26.67 1.34
C LEU A 121 -22.56 -27.15 0.31
N ALA A 122 -22.16 -28.42 0.36
CA ALA A 122 -21.26 -29.00 -0.65
C ALA A 122 -21.86 -28.95 -2.06
N THR A 123 -23.16 -29.24 -2.19
CA THR A 123 -23.88 -29.15 -3.46
C THR A 123 -23.98 -27.69 -3.92
N ALA A 124 -24.29 -26.77 -3.01
CA ALA A 124 -24.39 -25.34 -3.31
C ALA A 124 -23.04 -24.74 -3.75
N TRP A 125 -21.92 -25.13 -3.12
CA TRP A 125 -20.58 -24.74 -3.58
C TRP A 125 -20.29 -25.23 -4.99
N GLN A 126 -20.66 -26.46 -5.29
CA GLN A 126 -20.46 -27.04 -6.62
C GLN A 126 -21.27 -26.28 -7.67
N ASP A 127 -22.52 -25.95 -7.39
CA ASP A 127 -23.40 -25.23 -8.31
C ASP A 127 -22.98 -23.77 -8.50
N ALA A 128 -22.58 -23.08 -7.43
CA ALA A 128 -22.03 -21.73 -7.48
C ALA A 128 -20.70 -21.69 -8.27
N PHE A 129 -19.81 -22.65 -8.02
CA PHE A 129 -18.57 -22.76 -8.78
C PHE A 129 -18.84 -23.05 -10.26
N ARG A 130 -19.75 -23.97 -10.56
CA ARG A 130 -20.11 -24.32 -11.94
C ARG A 130 -20.71 -23.11 -12.66
N HIS A 131 -21.56 -22.34 -11.99
CA HIS A 131 -22.09 -21.10 -12.50
C HIS A 131 -20.98 -20.08 -12.79
N LEU A 132 -20.14 -19.76 -11.80
CA LEU A 132 -18.99 -18.86 -11.98
C LEU A 132 -18.06 -19.32 -13.08
N ASN A 133 -17.74 -20.61 -13.14
CA ASN A 133 -16.78 -21.13 -14.11
C ASN A 133 -17.30 -21.03 -15.55
N ARG A 134 -18.63 -21.10 -15.76
CA ARG A 134 -19.24 -20.86 -17.08
C ARG A 134 -19.09 -19.41 -17.53
N HIS A 135 -19.17 -18.45 -16.62
CA HIS A 135 -19.16 -17.01 -16.95
C HIS A 135 -17.77 -16.37 -16.85
N ALA A 136 -16.97 -16.78 -15.86
CA ALA A 136 -15.66 -16.24 -15.54
C ALA A 136 -14.74 -17.32 -14.90
N PRO A 137 -14.11 -18.20 -15.71
CA PRO A 137 -13.30 -19.31 -15.21
C PRO A 137 -12.20 -18.91 -14.22
N ARG A 138 -11.48 -17.83 -14.51
CA ARG A 138 -10.40 -17.32 -13.64
C ARG A 138 -10.94 -16.86 -12.29
N SER A 139 -12.07 -16.16 -12.29
CA SER A 139 -12.72 -15.69 -11.06
C SER A 139 -13.28 -16.85 -10.24
N ALA A 140 -13.78 -17.90 -10.90
CA ALA A 140 -14.23 -19.11 -10.22
C ALA A 140 -13.08 -19.80 -9.46
N LEU A 141 -11.93 -19.98 -10.12
CA LEU A 141 -10.72 -20.55 -9.49
C LEU A 141 -10.21 -19.66 -8.35
N ALA A 142 -10.13 -18.35 -8.57
CA ALA A 142 -9.71 -17.40 -7.54
C ALA A 142 -10.66 -17.40 -6.33
N TRP A 143 -11.98 -17.47 -6.56
CA TRP A 143 -12.98 -17.56 -5.51
C TRP A 143 -12.85 -18.87 -4.72
N ARG A 144 -12.69 -20.01 -5.41
CA ARG A 144 -12.41 -21.30 -4.77
C ARG A 144 -11.15 -21.23 -3.91
N ASP A 145 -10.03 -20.78 -4.49
CA ASP A 145 -8.70 -20.88 -3.91
C ASP A 145 -8.41 -19.81 -2.85
N MET A 146 -9.06 -18.65 -2.91
CA MET A 146 -8.81 -17.54 -1.99
C MET A 146 -9.96 -17.26 -1.01
N VAL A 147 -11.17 -17.77 -1.25
CA VAL A 147 -12.34 -17.46 -0.41
C VAL A 147 -12.90 -18.72 0.23
N VAL A 148 -13.25 -19.74 -0.56
CA VAL A 148 -13.97 -20.91 -0.03
C VAL A 148 -13.03 -21.89 0.68
N LEU A 149 -11.97 -22.34 -0.01
CA LEU A 149 -11.05 -23.32 0.55
C LEU A 149 -10.34 -22.79 1.81
N PRO A 150 -9.73 -21.59 1.81
CA PRO A 150 -9.05 -21.07 3.01
C PRO A 150 -9.98 -21.02 4.22
N ALA A 151 -11.20 -20.47 4.06
CA ALA A 151 -12.14 -20.33 5.16
C ALA A 151 -12.57 -21.69 5.73
N ALA A 152 -13.01 -22.62 4.86
CA ALA A 152 -13.46 -23.95 5.31
C ALA A 152 -12.34 -24.74 5.98
N ILE A 153 -11.13 -24.68 5.44
CA ILE A 153 -9.97 -25.39 5.97
C ILE A 153 -9.50 -24.78 7.29
N ARG A 154 -9.45 -23.45 7.39
CA ARG A 154 -9.07 -22.76 8.65
C ARG A 154 -10.03 -23.09 9.78
N THR A 155 -11.33 -23.07 9.53
CA THR A 155 -12.32 -23.49 10.53
C THR A 155 -12.10 -24.94 10.97
N ALA A 156 -11.92 -25.87 10.02
CA ALA A 156 -11.66 -27.27 10.34
C ALA A 156 -10.36 -27.43 11.15
N VAL A 157 -9.28 -26.74 10.76
CA VAL A 157 -7.99 -26.78 11.47
C VAL A 157 -8.14 -26.22 12.88
N ALA A 158 -8.78 -25.05 13.04
CA ALA A 158 -8.98 -24.41 14.33
C ALA A 158 -9.80 -25.30 15.29
N ASP A 159 -10.92 -25.85 14.83
CA ASP A 159 -11.77 -26.73 15.64
C ASP A 159 -11.01 -27.97 16.14
N ILE A 160 -10.27 -28.63 15.24
CA ILE A 160 -9.50 -29.81 15.60
C ILE A 160 -8.36 -29.41 16.54
N ALA A 161 -7.62 -28.36 16.24
CA ALA A 161 -6.53 -27.87 17.07
C ALA A 161 -7.00 -27.55 18.50
N MET A 162 -8.14 -26.87 18.64
CA MET A 162 -8.77 -26.59 19.95
C MET A 162 -9.14 -27.87 20.70
N SER A 163 -9.73 -28.86 20.00
CA SER A 163 -10.07 -30.15 20.61
C SER A 163 -8.83 -30.94 21.08
N HIS A 164 -7.67 -30.66 20.49
CA HIS A 164 -6.36 -31.22 20.83
C HIS A 164 -5.50 -30.28 21.71
N GLY A 165 -6.08 -29.22 22.28
CA GLY A 165 -5.43 -28.36 23.27
C GLY A 165 -4.47 -27.29 22.72
N ILE A 166 -4.50 -27.03 21.41
CA ILE A 166 -3.78 -25.91 20.79
C ILE A 166 -4.76 -24.73 20.68
N PHE A 167 -4.48 -23.67 21.41
CA PHE A 167 -5.29 -22.44 21.40
C PHE A 167 -4.47 -21.30 20.78
N GLU A 168 -5.03 -20.60 19.79
CA GLU A 168 -4.51 -19.34 19.26
C GLU A 168 -5.55 -18.23 19.45
N GLU A 169 -5.10 -16.99 19.67
CA GLU A 169 -5.97 -15.81 19.70
C GLU A 169 -6.56 -15.56 18.29
N GLY A 170 -7.86 -15.25 18.19
CA GLY A 170 -8.71 -15.47 17.00
C GLY A 170 -8.13 -15.09 15.63
N ASP A 171 -7.45 -13.96 15.50
CA ASP A 171 -6.92 -13.46 14.21
C ASP A 171 -5.65 -14.20 13.73
N ASN A 172 -5.05 -15.06 14.54
CA ASN A 172 -3.75 -15.67 14.25
C ASN A 172 -3.84 -16.88 13.30
N TRP A 173 -5.00 -17.54 13.21
CA TRP A 173 -5.22 -18.68 12.31
C TRP A 173 -5.03 -18.34 10.83
N ASP A 174 -5.24 -17.08 10.46
CA ASP A 174 -5.02 -16.58 9.10
C ASP A 174 -3.55 -16.57 8.69
N LEU A 175 -2.63 -16.47 9.66
CA LEU A 175 -1.18 -16.53 9.48
C LEU A 175 -0.64 -17.95 9.63
N SER A 176 -1.33 -18.79 10.41
CA SER A 176 -0.91 -20.15 10.73
C SER A 176 -1.29 -21.20 9.67
N VAL A 177 -2.22 -20.89 8.76
CA VAL A 177 -2.74 -21.81 7.74
C VAL A 177 -2.84 -21.16 6.35
N GLU A 178 -2.06 -21.68 5.40
CA GLU A 178 -2.14 -21.37 3.97
C GLU A 178 -2.62 -22.61 3.18
N THR A 179 -3.42 -22.37 2.14
CA THR A 179 -3.97 -23.42 1.28
C THR A 179 -3.49 -23.22 -0.15
N GLN A 180 -2.91 -24.27 -0.74
CA GLN A 180 -2.44 -24.25 -2.12
C GLN A 180 -3.10 -25.36 -2.94
N THR A 181 -3.79 -24.98 -4.01
CA THR A 181 -4.39 -25.92 -4.97
C THR A 181 -3.51 -26.01 -6.22
N ARG A 182 -3.01 -27.21 -6.56
CA ARG A 182 -2.26 -27.49 -7.81
C ARG A 182 -2.67 -28.85 -8.36
N GLU A 183 -2.96 -28.93 -9.66
CA GLU A 183 -3.23 -30.19 -10.38
C GLU A 183 -4.28 -31.08 -9.67
N ASP A 184 -5.40 -30.48 -9.26
CA ASP A 184 -6.47 -31.14 -8.51
C ASP A 184 -6.05 -31.72 -7.14
N ARG A 185 -4.92 -31.25 -6.59
CA ARG A 185 -4.44 -31.56 -5.24
C ARG A 185 -4.52 -30.33 -4.34
N LEU A 186 -4.97 -30.55 -3.10
CA LEU A 186 -4.95 -29.53 -2.05
C LEU A 186 -3.79 -29.80 -1.10
N THR A 187 -2.91 -28.81 -0.96
CA THR A 187 -1.81 -28.81 0.01
C THR A 187 -2.07 -27.76 1.08
N LEU A 188 -1.97 -28.16 2.34
CA LEU A 188 -2.02 -27.29 3.50
C LEU A 188 -0.60 -26.97 3.93
N ILE A 189 -0.31 -25.69 4.09
CA ILE A 189 0.95 -25.18 4.60
C ILE A 189 0.64 -24.65 6.01
N LEU A 190 1.22 -25.27 7.02
CA LEU A 190 0.77 -25.16 8.42
C LEU A 190 1.91 -24.73 9.33
N ALA A 191 1.68 -23.77 10.23
CA ALA A 191 2.63 -23.44 11.30
C ALA A 191 3.11 -24.69 12.05
N SER A 192 4.34 -24.67 12.56
CA SER A 192 5.01 -25.86 13.13
C SER A 192 4.15 -26.65 14.14
N PRO A 193 3.46 -26.02 15.12
CA PRO A 193 2.60 -26.76 16.06
C PRO A 193 1.48 -27.53 15.37
N LEU A 194 0.84 -26.92 14.36
CA LEU A 194 -0.25 -27.52 13.58
C LEU A 194 0.28 -28.60 12.64
N PHE A 195 1.42 -28.36 11.98
CA PHE A 195 2.06 -29.37 11.16
C PHE A 195 2.41 -30.60 12.00
N ILE A 196 2.97 -30.42 13.19
CA ILE A 196 3.26 -31.52 14.13
C ILE A 196 1.97 -32.24 14.53
N LEU A 197 0.91 -31.52 14.89
CA LEU A 197 -0.39 -32.12 15.24
C LEU A 197 -0.88 -33.05 14.12
N PHE A 198 -1.03 -32.52 12.89
CA PHE A 198 -1.63 -33.27 11.79
C PHE A 198 -0.67 -34.27 11.11
N SER A 199 0.64 -34.15 11.30
CA SER A 199 1.62 -35.11 10.78
C SER A 199 1.90 -36.27 11.74
N LYS A 200 1.84 -36.03 13.06
CA LYS A 200 2.19 -37.02 14.08
C LYS A 200 1.01 -37.63 14.82
N THR A 201 -0.20 -37.06 14.71
CA THR A 201 -1.41 -37.55 15.39
C THR A 201 -2.40 -38.10 14.36
N PRO A 202 -2.48 -39.43 14.17
CA PRO A 202 -3.33 -40.04 13.14
C PRO A 202 -4.82 -39.71 13.27
N GLU A 203 -5.31 -39.54 14.50
CA GLU A 203 -6.72 -39.19 14.77
C GLU A 203 -7.05 -37.78 14.28
N ALA A 204 -6.28 -36.77 14.70
CA ALA A 204 -6.40 -35.39 14.24
C ALA A 204 -6.27 -35.30 12.71
N ARG A 205 -5.36 -36.09 12.14
CA ARG A 205 -5.18 -36.18 10.68
C ARG A 205 -6.42 -36.70 9.98
N LYS A 206 -7.00 -37.79 10.46
CA LYS A 206 -8.22 -38.38 9.91
C LYS A 206 -9.39 -37.42 10.01
N GLU A 207 -9.55 -36.77 11.17
CA GLU A 207 -10.60 -35.78 11.37
C GLU A 207 -10.49 -34.61 10.39
N LEU A 208 -9.26 -34.13 10.13
CA LEU A 208 -9.02 -33.08 9.15
C LEU A 208 -9.41 -33.53 7.73
N GLU A 209 -9.08 -34.77 7.36
CA GLU A 209 -9.46 -35.34 6.06
C GLU A 209 -10.97 -35.47 5.91
N ASP A 210 -11.66 -35.95 6.96
CA ASP A 210 -13.11 -36.14 6.99
C ASP A 210 -13.85 -34.79 6.94
N ARG A 211 -13.45 -33.81 7.77
CA ARG A 211 -14.07 -32.48 7.80
C ARG A 211 -13.87 -31.69 6.50
N THR A 212 -12.76 -31.91 5.80
CA THR A 212 -12.47 -31.21 4.53
C THR A 212 -12.93 -31.99 3.29
N ALA A 213 -13.39 -33.24 3.42
CA ALA A 213 -13.84 -34.05 2.29
C ALA A 213 -15.01 -33.43 1.50
N PRO A 214 -16.06 -32.84 2.14
CA PRO A 214 -17.18 -32.25 1.42
C PRO A 214 -16.75 -31.09 0.51
N VAL A 215 -15.91 -30.17 1.03
CA VAL A 215 -15.42 -29.02 0.25
C VAL A 215 -14.49 -29.47 -0.88
N ARG A 216 -13.60 -30.45 -0.65
CA ARG A 216 -12.74 -31.02 -1.70
C ARG A 216 -13.56 -31.64 -2.82
N LYS A 217 -14.58 -32.43 -2.46
CA LYS A 217 -15.49 -33.10 -3.41
C LYS A 217 -16.28 -32.08 -4.24
N ALA A 218 -16.78 -31.02 -3.62
CA ALA A 218 -17.52 -29.95 -4.30
C ALA A 218 -16.72 -29.31 -5.45
N PHE A 219 -15.40 -29.19 -5.30
CA PHE A 219 -14.51 -28.59 -6.29
C PHE A 219 -13.76 -29.60 -7.17
N GLY A 220 -14.09 -30.89 -7.09
CA GLY A 220 -13.45 -31.92 -7.90
C GLY A 220 -11.96 -32.13 -7.59
N ILE A 221 -11.51 -31.81 -6.37
CA ILE A 221 -10.14 -32.06 -5.90
C ILE A 221 -10.03 -33.56 -5.63
N ARG A 222 -9.32 -34.28 -6.51
CA ARG A 222 -9.37 -35.75 -6.63
C ARG A 222 -8.52 -36.51 -5.63
N THR A 223 -7.83 -35.82 -4.73
CA THR A 223 -6.95 -36.50 -3.77
C THR A 223 -7.74 -36.96 -2.57
N ASP A 224 -7.67 -38.26 -2.27
CA ASP A 224 -8.18 -38.82 -1.02
C ASP A 224 -7.41 -38.22 0.19
N TYR A 225 -6.15 -37.85 -0.03
CA TYR A 225 -5.26 -37.28 0.99
C TYR A 225 -4.97 -35.78 0.78
N LEU A 226 -4.85 -35.05 1.88
CA LEU A 226 -4.35 -33.66 1.90
C LEU A 226 -2.82 -33.65 1.87
N GLY A 227 -2.20 -32.87 0.99
CA GLY A 227 -0.76 -32.59 1.15
C GLY A 227 -0.55 -31.79 2.42
N LEU A 228 0.39 -32.19 3.30
CA LEU A 228 0.84 -31.31 4.39
C LEU A 228 2.24 -30.84 4.09
N ARG A 229 2.46 -29.55 4.32
CA ARG A 229 3.77 -28.95 4.39
C ARG A 229 3.81 -28.15 5.66
N GLU A 230 4.95 -28.21 6.33
CA GLU A 230 5.25 -27.23 7.35
C GLU A 230 5.36 -25.87 6.64
N LEU A 231 4.71 -24.87 7.21
CA LEU A 231 5.04 -23.48 6.98
C LEU A 231 6.46 -23.34 7.50
N THR A 232 7.43 -23.65 6.64
CA THR A 232 8.82 -23.26 6.81
C THR A 232 8.85 -21.75 6.64
N ASP A 233 8.33 -21.09 7.67
CA ASP A 233 8.51 -19.71 8.00
C ASP A 233 8.54 -18.71 6.83
N LEU A 234 7.47 -17.88 6.77
CA LEU A 234 7.70 -16.43 6.85
C LEU A 234 8.79 -16.23 7.89
N PRO A 235 9.94 -15.63 7.52
CA PRO A 235 11.22 -15.88 8.14
C PRO A 235 11.06 -16.06 9.66
N ALA A 236 11.35 -17.25 10.17
CA ALA A 236 12.13 -17.32 11.37
C ALA A 236 13.20 -16.30 11.08
N LYS A 237 13.19 -15.23 11.87
CA LYS A 237 14.46 -14.67 12.26
C LYS A 237 15.32 -15.90 12.52
N GLU A 238 16.20 -16.23 11.58
CA GLU A 238 17.39 -16.95 11.94
C GLU A 238 17.81 -16.22 13.22
N PRO A 239 17.86 -16.88 14.39
CA PRO A 239 18.51 -16.27 15.52
C PRO A 239 19.83 -15.79 14.93
N ALA A 240 20.02 -14.46 14.94
CA ALA A 240 21.15 -13.84 14.28
C ALA A 240 22.34 -14.73 14.67
N PRO A 241 23.10 -15.27 13.70
CA PRO A 241 24.12 -16.27 13.99
C PRO A 241 24.88 -15.76 15.21
N PRO A 242 24.92 -16.53 16.31
CA PRO A 242 25.30 -16.00 17.62
C PRO A 242 26.57 -15.19 17.42
N PRO A 243 26.60 -13.91 17.86
CA PRO A 243 27.71 -13.03 17.56
C PRO A 243 28.97 -13.78 17.91
N ARG A 244 29.79 -14.06 16.89
CA ARG A 244 31.09 -14.71 17.13
C ARG A 244 31.81 -13.78 18.10
N LYS A 245 32.38 -14.35 19.17
CA LYS A 245 33.05 -13.68 20.30
C LYS A 245 34.17 -12.67 19.95
N GLU A 246 34.37 -12.34 18.68
CA GLU A 246 35.40 -11.45 18.16
C GLU A 246 34.86 -10.10 17.66
N GLU A 247 33.53 -9.87 17.65
CA GLU A 247 32.99 -8.55 17.37
C GLU A 247 32.96 -7.73 18.68
N GLY A 248 33.72 -6.63 18.68
CA GLY A 248 33.78 -5.67 19.78
C GLY A 248 32.42 -5.20 20.29
N GLU A 249 32.39 -4.62 21.48
CA GLU A 249 31.16 -4.22 22.14
C GLU A 249 30.44 -3.12 21.34
N ARG A 250 29.30 -3.47 20.72
CA ARG A 250 28.45 -2.56 19.94
C ARG A 250 27.32 -1.99 20.79
N VAL A 251 27.17 -0.67 20.76
CA VAL A 251 26.04 0.06 21.36
C VAL A 251 25.19 0.71 20.27
N ILE A 252 23.87 0.70 20.43
CA ILE A 252 22.90 1.35 19.55
C ILE A 252 22.12 2.39 20.35
N MET A 253 22.15 3.64 19.91
CA MET A 253 21.35 4.74 20.45
C MET A 253 20.31 5.17 19.43
N ALA A 254 19.03 5.04 19.74
CA ALA A 254 17.94 5.46 18.87
C ALA A 254 17.31 6.76 19.39
N LEU A 255 17.45 7.85 18.63
CA LEU A 255 16.98 9.19 18.99
C LEU A 255 15.70 9.55 18.22
N GLY A 256 14.62 9.76 18.96
CA GLY A 256 13.29 10.06 18.42
C GLY A 256 12.47 8.81 18.10
N ARG A 257 11.15 9.01 18.01
CA ARG A 257 10.18 7.89 17.91
C ARG A 257 10.38 6.99 16.70
N MET A 258 10.74 7.55 15.54
CA MET A 258 10.97 6.78 14.32
C MET A 258 12.20 5.87 14.45
N ALA A 259 13.29 6.37 15.03
CA ALA A 259 14.49 5.59 15.28
C ALA A 259 14.23 4.48 16.30
N GLN A 260 13.55 4.79 17.41
CA GLN A 260 13.13 3.80 18.39
C GLN A 260 12.30 2.68 17.74
N THR A 261 11.24 3.04 17.01
CA THR A 261 10.35 2.05 16.36
C THR A 261 11.11 1.19 15.35
N LEU A 262 12.07 1.77 14.62
CA LEU A 262 12.92 1.03 13.69
C LEU A 262 13.75 -0.04 14.43
N VAL A 263 14.43 0.37 15.49
CA VAL A 263 15.32 -0.51 16.27
C VAL A 263 14.51 -1.63 16.92
N GLU A 264 13.40 -1.30 17.59
CA GLU A 264 12.49 -2.27 18.18
C GLU A 264 11.96 -3.27 17.14
N THR A 265 11.49 -2.78 15.99
CA THR A 265 10.96 -3.63 14.91
C THR A 265 12.03 -4.56 14.36
N THR A 266 13.25 -4.05 14.18
CA THR A 266 14.35 -4.82 13.58
C THR A 266 14.85 -5.89 14.54
N LEU A 267 15.02 -5.54 15.81
CA LEU A 267 15.53 -6.45 16.85
C LEU A 267 14.43 -7.29 17.50
N ALA A 268 13.15 -7.06 17.17
CA ALA A 268 11.99 -7.71 17.79
C ALA A 268 12.06 -7.65 19.32
N LEU A 269 12.48 -6.50 19.83
CA LEU A 269 12.42 -6.26 21.27
C LEU A 269 10.95 -6.35 21.70
N PRO A 270 10.64 -7.02 22.82
CA PRO A 270 9.30 -6.98 23.35
C PRO A 270 8.91 -5.52 23.47
N ARG A 271 7.74 -5.13 22.95
CA ARG A 271 7.21 -3.79 23.19
C ARG A 271 7.15 -3.64 24.69
N THR A 272 8.09 -2.91 25.26
CA THR A 272 8.08 -2.51 26.65
C THR A 272 6.72 -1.88 26.83
N SER A 273 5.91 -2.52 27.67
CA SER A 273 4.49 -2.24 27.83
C SER A 273 4.29 -0.73 27.84
N SER A 274 3.70 -0.21 26.78
CA SER A 274 3.35 1.19 26.66
C SER A 274 2.68 1.59 27.96
N ARG A 275 3.24 2.59 28.64
CA ARG A 275 2.49 3.47 29.53
C ARG A 275 1.09 3.60 28.91
N PRO A 276 0.00 3.19 29.61
CA PRO A 276 -1.33 3.27 29.02
C PRO A 276 -1.48 4.69 28.46
N PRO A 277 -1.99 4.86 27.23
CA PRO A 277 -2.17 6.17 26.65
C PRO A 277 -2.88 7.01 27.71
N SER A 278 -2.17 8.02 28.22
CA SER A 278 -2.72 8.92 29.23
C SER A 278 -4.07 9.39 28.71
N SER A 279 -5.15 8.92 29.31
CA SER A 279 -6.52 9.32 29.00
C SER A 279 -6.77 10.80 29.32
N ARG A 280 -5.77 11.48 29.89
CA ARG A 280 -5.73 12.92 29.99
C ARG A 280 -5.10 13.51 28.74
N PRO A 281 -5.81 14.36 27.97
CA PRO A 281 -5.19 15.16 26.93
C PRO A 281 -4.07 15.99 27.57
N VAL A 282 -2.84 15.72 27.14
CA VAL A 282 -1.68 16.53 27.55
C VAL A 282 -1.93 17.95 27.01
N PRO A 283 -1.77 19.00 27.82
CA PRO A 283 -1.91 20.37 27.36
C PRO A 283 -1.04 20.61 26.12
N ILE A 284 -1.62 21.25 25.10
CA ILE A 284 -1.06 21.47 23.74
C ILE A 284 0.27 22.30 23.74
N HIS A 285 0.81 22.67 24.90
CA HIS A 285 1.93 23.58 25.06
C HIS A 285 3.21 22.99 25.68
N TYR A 286 3.26 21.69 25.97
CA TYR A 286 4.54 21.06 26.31
C TYR A 286 5.18 20.49 25.04
N PRO A 287 6.43 20.87 24.69
CA PRO A 287 7.15 20.23 23.61
C PRO A 287 7.19 18.72 23.90
N SER A 288 6.70 17.90 22.97
CA SER A 288 6.75 16.45 23.14
C SER A 288 8.22 16.07 23.29
N ARG A 289 8.57 15.54 24.47
CA ARG A 289 9.92 15.05 24.71
C ARG A 289 10.16 13.88 23.74
N GLU A 290 11.22 13.98 22.96
CA GLU A 290 11.60 12.95 22.01
C GLU A 290 12.19 11.75 22.79
N PRO A 291 11.76 10.51 22.51
CA PRO A 291 12.26 9.34 23.22
C PRO A 291 13.70 9.01 22.79
N MET A 292 14.44 8.39 23.70
CA MET A 292 15.77 7.82 23.46
C MET A 292 15.80 6.37 23.96
N LEU A 293 16.24 5.45 23.09
CA LEU A 293 16.46 4.04 23.42
C LEU A 293 17.94 3.73 23.32
N VAL A 294 18.52 3.12 24.36
CA VAL A 294 19.92 2.70 24.37
C VAL A 294 20.02 1.19 24.53
N LEU A 295 20.72 0.54 23.60
CA LEU A 295 20.95 -0.91 23.58
C LEU A 295 22.44 -1.22 23.59
N ARG A 296 22.81 -2.28 24.31
CA ARG A 296 24.16 -2.86 24.28
C ARG A 296 24.03 -4.35 23.98
N GLY A 297 24.47 -4.76 22.80
CA GLY A 297 24.05 -6.04 22.22
C GLY A 297 22.52 -6.13 22.13
N ASP A 298 21.94 -7.17 22.74
CA ASP A 298 20.48 -7.37 22.79
C ASP A 298 19.83 -6.83 24.08
N MET A 299 20.61 -6.21 24.97
CA MET A 299 20.13 -5.71 26.27
C MET A 299 19.74 -4.24 26.20
N VAL A 300 18.52 -3.93 26.65
CA VAL A 300 18.07 -2.54 26.84
C VAL A 300 18.76 -1.96 28.07
N LEU A 301 19.64 -0.98 27.88
CA LEU A 301 20.30 -0.27 28.97
C LEU A 301 19.40 0.80 29.58
N GLY A 302 18.55 1.43 28.76
CA GLY A 302 17.61 2.43 29.23
C GLY A 302 16.68 2.93 28.14
N GLU A 303 15.47 3.28 28.57
CA GLU A 303 14.54 4.12 27.83
C GLU A 303 14.43 5.44 28.58
N THR A 304 14.92 6.51 27.97
CA THR A 304 14.88 7.84 28.58
C THR A 304 14.28 8.84 27.60
N GLU A 305 14.02 10.04 28.08
CA GLU A 305 13.70 11.17 27.21
C GLU A 305 15.02 11.86 26.84
N LEU A 306 15.09 12.43 25.63
CA LEU A 306 16.25 13.21 25.20
C LEU A 306 16.39 14.41 26.16
N SER A 307 17.37 14.35 27.06
CA SER A 307 17.66 15.41 28.03
C SER A 307 18.45 16.53 27.34
N HIS A 308 18.36 17.76 27.86
CA HIS A 308 19.30 18.81 27.49
C HIS A 308 20.73 18.52 27.96
N ASP A 309 20.89 17.62 28.94
CA ASP A 309 22.18 17.23 29.51
C ASP A 309 22.56 15.80 29.08
N MET A 310 22.99 15.68 27.82
CA MET A 310 23.47 14.43 27.22
C MET A 310 24.82 13.97 27.80
N GLN A 311 25.55 14.85 28.51
CA GLN A 311 26.86 14.54 29.10
C GLN A 311 26.76 13.51 30.23
N SER A 312 25.59 13.39 30.86
CA SER A 312 25.31 12.41 31.91
C SER A 312 25.07 10.99 31.41
N LEU A 313 24.91 10.80 30.09
CA LEU A 313 24.71 9.49 29.50
C LEU A 313 26.07 8.80 29.35
N ASP A 314 26.38 7.89 30.27
CA ASP A 314 27.56 7.02 30.21
C ASP A 314 27.16 5.62 29.72
N VAL A 315 27.53 5.29 28.48
CA VAL A 315 27.39 3.94 27.93
C VAL A 315 28.72 3.19 27.87
N GLY A 316 29.71 3.59 28.68
CA GLY A 316 31.08 3.04 28.67
C GLY A 316 31.89 3.47 27.45
N GLU A 317 32.91 2.67 27.12
CA GLU A 317 33.80 2.88 25.97
C GLU A 317 33.52 1.78 24.91
N PRO A 318 32.40 1.87 24.16
CA PRO A 318 32.10 0.85 23.15
C PRO A 318 33.08 0.91 21.99
N ASP A 319 33.40 -0.26 21.43
CA ASP A 319 34.22 -0.33 20.21
C ASP A 319 33.49 0.33 19.02
N GLU A 320 32.16 0.18 18.94
CA GLU A 320 31.32 0.73 17.89
C GLU A 320 30.00 1.29 18.45
N LEU A 321 29.71 2.56 18.18
CA LEU A 321 28.48 3.26 18.53
C LEU A 321 27.66 3.58 17.29
N LEU A 322 26.44 3.03 17.22
CA LEU A 322 25.47 3.33 16.17
C LEU A 322 24.44 4.34 16.69
N ILE A 323 24.42 5.55 16.12
CA ILE A 323 23.42 6.58 16.47
C ILE A 323 22.36 6.62 15.37
N VAL A 324 21.15 6.16 15.69
CA VAL A 324 20.00 6.10 14.78
C VAL A 324 19.11 7.32 15.03
N PHE A 325 18.87 8.15 14.01
CA PHE A 325 18.05 9.36 14.18
C PHE A 325 17.38 9.81 12.88
N GLN A 326 16.32 10.61 13.00
CA GLN A 326 15.61 11.15 11.85
C GLN A 326 16.21 12.48 11.41
N LEU A 327 16.46 12.66 10.10
CA LEU A 327 16.77 13.96 9.53
C LEU A 327 15.49 14.69 9.09
N GLY A 328 15.39 15.98 9.37
CA GLY A 328 14.32 16.80 8.84
C GLY A 328 14.32 18.21 9.42
N GLU A 329 13.60 19.10 8.73
CA GLU A 329 13.52 20.53 9.09
C GLU A 329 12.97 20.76 10.50
N LYS A 330 12.10 19.88 10.98
CA LYS A 330 11.53 19.94 12.34
C LYS A 330 12.34 19.16 13.37
N GLN A 331 13.40 18.47 12.93
CA GLN A 331 14.19 17.51 13.70
C GLN A 331 15.66 17.93 13.81
N LEU A 332 16.00 19.21 13.57
CA LEU A 332 17.37 19.71 13.73
C LEU A 332 17.94 19.38 15.12
N THR A 333 17.11 19.47 16.17
CA THR A 333 17.48 19.11 17.54
C THR A 333 17.95 17.66 17.68
N LEU A 334 17.40 16.72 16.92
CA LEU A 334 17.84 15.32 16.93
C LEU A 334 19.18 15.15 16.21
N SER A 335 19.40 15.89 15.13
CA SER A 335 20.68 15.89 14.41
C SER A 335 21.79 16.51 15.25
N ASP A 336 21.51 17.63 15.91
CA ASP A 336 22.48 18.31 16.76
C ASP A 336 22.83 17.43 17.98
N ALA A 337 21.83 16.82 18.63
CA ALA A 337 22.06 15.89 19.73
C ALA A 337 22.83 14.63 19.29
N ALA A 338 22.58 14.13 18.07
CA ALA A 338 23.33 13.02 17.51
C ALA A 338 24.81 13.41 17.29
N CYS A 339 25.07 14.62 16.77
CA CYS A 339 26.44 15.12 16.61
C CYS A 339 27.12 15.36 17.96
N ASP A 340 26.44 15.93 18.96
CA ASP A 340 26.99 16.14 20.30
C ASP A 340 27.40 14.81 20.95
N LEU A 341 26.54 13.78 20.87
CA LEU A 341 26.87 12.43 21.32
C LEU A 341 28.05 11.85 20.55
N ALA A 342 28.06 11.99 19.22
CA ALA A 342 29.13 11.46 18.41
C ALA A 342 30.48 12.11 18.73
N ASP A 343 30.53 13.43 18.91
CA ASP A 343 31.76 14.14 19.31
C ASP A 343 32.25 13.65 20.69
N GLN A 344 31.34 13.44 21.65
CA GLN A 344 31.66 12.90 22.98
C GLN A 344 32.30 11.50 22.90
N TYR A 345 31.67 10.57 22.19
CA TYR A 345 32.14 9.19 22.12
C TYR A 345 33.34 9.01 21.17
N ALA A 346 33.43 9.79 20.10
CA ALA A 346 34.62 9.81 19.24
C ALA A 346 35.87 10.27 20.02
N ALA A 347 35.73 11.24 20.94
CA ALA A 347 36.82 11.68 21.80
C ALA A 347 37.33 10.57 22.75
N SER A 348 36.49 9.60 23.09
CA SER A 348 36.86 8.41 23.87
C SER A 348 37.49 7.28 23.04
N GLY A 349 37.63 7.48 21.72
CA GLY A 349 38.16 6.47 20.80
C GLY A 349 37.11 5.49 20.25
N SER A 350 35.83 5.67 20.58
CA SER A 350 34.75 4.86 20.02
C SER A 350 34.56 5.17 18.52
N ARG A 351 34.29 4.15 17.72
CA ARG A 351 33.88 4.32 16.32
C ARG A 351 32.42 4.73 16.24
N VAL A 352 32.11 5.93 15.74
CA VAL A 352 30.73 6.45 15.70
C VAL A 352 30.15 6.47 14.28
N ILE A 353 29.00 5.82 14.11
CA ILE A 353 28.30 5.68 12.83
C ILE A 353 26.89 6.27 12.96
N ALA A 354 26.52 7.15 12.03
CA ALA A 354 25.16 7.66 11.90
C ALA A 354 24.31 6.70 11.07
N VAL A 355 23.07 6.47 11.51
CA VAL A 355 22.07 5.68 10.79
C VAL A 355 20.79 6.50 10.63
N ILE A 356 20.49 6.88 9.41
CA ILE A 356 19.36 7.74 9.06
C ILE A 356 18.32 6.86 8.35
N PRO A 357 17.13 6.61 8.93
CA PRO A 357 16.25 5.56 8.41
C PRO A 357 15.49 5.92 7.13
N HIS A 358 15.74 7.09 6.54
CA HIS A 358 15.09 7.57 5.33
C HIS A 358 16.07 8.39 4.47
N LEU A 359 15.69 8.69 3.22
CA LEU A 359 16.45 9.62 2.39
C LEU A 359 16.33 11.06 2.91
N PRO A 360 17.37 11.90 2.80
CA PRO A 360 17.35 13.24 3.37
C PRO A 360 16.28 14.10 2.71
N ASP A 361 15.35 14.62 3.51
CA ASP A 361 14.38 15.62 3.05
C ASP A 361 15.01 17.02 3.20
N ARG A 362 15.70 17.50 2.15
CA ARG A 362 16.12 18.91 2.01
C ARG A 362 17.13 19.39 3.06
N PHE A 363 17.97 18.50 3.57
CA PHE A 363 18.91 18.84 4.64
C PHE A 363 20.15 19.58 4.11
N PHE A 364 20.68 19.18 2.95
CA PHE A 364 21.98 19.66 2.43
C PHE A 364 21.88 20.85 1.46
N GLY A 365 20.66 21.32 1.16
CA GLY A 365 20.39 22.28 0.08
C GLY A 365 20.15 23.75 0.49
N ARG A 366 20.18 24.10 1.78
CA ARG A 366 19.82 25.45 2.26
C ARG A 366 21.03 26.25 2.75
N ALA A 367 21.07 27.53 2.38
CA ALA A 367 22.03 28.49 2.93
C ALA A 367 21.65 28.91 4.37
N GLY A 368 22.64 29.26 5.20
CA GLY A 368 22.46 29.73 6.58
C GLY A 368 22.73 28.65 7.63
N ALA A 369 22.07 28.69 8.79
CA ALA A 369 22.32 27.77 9.91
C ALA A 369 22.26 26.26 9.54
N HIS A 370 21.49 25.90 8.50
CA HIS A 370 21.42 24.52 8.00
C HIS A 370 22.70 24.05 7.31
N SER A 371 23.49 24.93 6.70
CA SER A 371 24.77 24.52 6.10
C SER A 371 25.78 24.15 7.18
N GLU A 372 25.79 24.86 8.31
CA GLU A 372 26.65 24.53 9.45
C GLU A 372 26.29 23.17 10.05
N SER A 373 24.99 22.86 10.24
CA SER A 373 24.55 21.54 10.69
C SER A 373 24.89 20.42 9.69
N ALA A 374 24.83 20.70 8.39
CA ALA A 374 25.18 19.74 7.33
C ALA A 374 26.68 19.44 7.30
N ASP A 375 27.51 20.48 7.38
CA ASP A 375 28.97 20.34 7.44
C ASP A 375 29.38 19.62 8.72
N ARG A 376 28.77 19.98 9.86
CA ARG A 376 28.99 19.29 11.14
C ARG A 376 28.63 17.80 11.07
N LEU A 377 27.45 17.48 10.53
CA LEU A 377 27.02 16.09 10.34
C LEU A 377 28.05 15.31 9.50
N LEU A 378 28.59 15.91 8.44
CA LEU A 378 29.59 15.29 7.58
C LEU A 378 30.98 15.19 8.21
N SER A 379 31.34 16.03 9.17
CA SER A 379 32.64 15.98 9.85
C SER A 379 32.66 15.13 11.11
N THR A 380 31.50 14.96 11.78
CA THR A 380 31.42 14.33 13.10
C THR A 380 31.41 12.80 13.05
N PHE A 381 30.81 12.20 12.02
CA PHE A 381 30.67 10.74 11.92
C PHE A 381 31.75 10.11 11.03
N GLU A 382 32.18 8.89 11.35
CA GLU A 382 33.08 8.15 10.46
C GLU A 382 32.34 7.67 9.20
N SER A 383 31.10 7.20 9.39
CA SER A 383 30.22 6.84 8.28
C SER A 383 28.77 7.22 8.56
N ILE A 384 28.04 7.50 7.49
CA ILE A 384 26.62 7.87 7.53
C ILE A 384 25.85 6.92 6.62
N TRP A 385 24.92 6.17 7.20
CA TRP A 385 24.07 5.21 6.50
C TRP A 385 22.68 5.78 6.28
N PHE A 386 22.29 6.00 5.03
CA PHE A 386 20.92 6.30 4.64
C PHE A 386 20.19 5.00 4.28
N LEU A 387 19.25 4.61 5.14
CA LEU A 387 18.36 3.48 4.89
C LEU A 387 17.16 3.99 4.10
N ASN A 388 16.96 3.52 2.89
CA ASN A 388 15.87 4.02 2.07
C ASN A 388 14.52 3.43 2.49
N ASP A 389 13.74 4.16 3.28
CA ASP A 389 12.41 3.76 3.72
C ASP A 389 11.36 3.60 2.62
N ARG A 390 11.69 3.82 1.34
CA ARG A 390 10.74 3.62 0.24
C ARG A 390 10.39 2.15 0.08
N SER A 391 9.09 1.84 0.09
CA SER A 391 8.58 0.46 -0.06
C SER A 391 9.25 -0.32 -1.19
N ALA A 392 9.72 -1.53 -0.88
CA ALA A 392 10.37 -2.45 -1.81
C ALA A 392 9.40 -3.10 -2.83
N SER A 393 8.08 -2.95 -2.62
CA SER A 393 7.04 -3.56 -3.47
C SER A 393 7.08 -3.04 -4.91
N LEU A 394 6.77 -3.94 -5.86
CA LEU A 394 6.85 -3.73 -7.31
C LEU A 394 5.71 -2.92 -7.92
N THR A 395 4.82 -2.30 -7.14
CA THR A 395 3.76 -1.44 -7.67
C THR A 395 4.36 -0.11 -8.19
N GLN A 396 5.26 -0.19 -9.17
CA GLN A 396 5.89 0.94 -9.87
C GLN A 396 4.97 1.56 -10.90
N ASN A 397 3.93 0.83 -11.33
CA ASN A 397 2.92 1.32 -12.26
C ASN A 397 1.95 2.28 -11.57
N THR A 398 2.07 2.48 -10.25
CA THR A 398 1.32 3.50 -9.55
C THR A 398 2.07 4.83 -9.66
N PRO A 399 1.37 5.91 -10.04
CA PRO A 399 1.95 7.24 -10.19
C PRO A 399 2.37 7.87 -8.85
N PHE A 400 1.72 7.44 -7.77
CA PHE A 400 2.06 7.80 -6.40
C PHE A 400 3.42 7.18 -6.05
N GLY A 401 4.33 7.99 -5.50
CA GLY A 401 5.67 7.55 -5.09
C GLY A 401 5.61 6.34 -4.13
N PRO A 402 6.67 5.56 -3.98
CA PRO A 402 6.67 4.49 -2.98
C PRO A 402 6.44 5.13 -1.61
N ALA A 403 5.39 4.69 -0.90
CA ALA A 403 5.15 5.15 0.45
C ALA A 403 6.37 4.84 1.33
N ARG A 404 6.63 5.71 2.30
CA ARG A 404 7.52 5.39 3.41
C ARG A 404 7.04 4.11 4.07
N SER A 405 7.97 3.23 4.37
CA SER A 405 7.74 1.87 4.81
C SER A 405 8.77 1.56 5.88
N LEU A 406 8.34 1.65 7.13
CA LEU A 406 9.14 1.20 8.27
C LEU A 406 9.65 -0.25 8.06
N PRO A 407 8.86 -1.20 7.52
CA PRO A 407 9.38 -2.52 7.17
C PRO A 407 10.57 -2.49 6.18
N ALA A 408 10.60 -1.54 5.23
CA ALA A 408 11.73 -1.41 4.31
C ALA A 408 12.98 -0.90 5.03
N ALA A 409 12.84 0.15 5.83
CA ALA A 409 13.94 0.66 6.66
C ALA A 409 14.46 -0.42 7.63
N ALA A 410 13.58 -1.18 8.28
CA ALA A 410 13.96 -2.26 9.20
C ALA A 410 14.74 -3.38 8.50
N ARG A 411 14.36 -3.74 7.26
CA ARG A 411 15.15 -4.70 6.45
C ARG A 411 16.53 -4.16 6.11
N HIS A 412 16.64 -2.87 5.73
CA HIS A 412 17.93 -2.25 5.44
C HIS A 412 18.80 -2.12 6.69
N PHE A 413 18.19 -1.84 7.84
CA PHE A 413 18.88 -1.80 9.12
C PHE A 413 19.40 -3.19 9.53
N SER A 414 18.58 -4.22 9.40
CA SER A 414 19.00 -5.62 9.61
C SER A 414 20.15 -6.02 8.69
N PHE A 415 20.06 -5.66 7.41
CA PHE A 415 21.12 -5.89 6.43
C PHE A 415 22.42 -5.18 6.84
N MET A 416 22.34 -3.93 7.29
CA MET A 416 23.49 -3.16 7.78
C MET A 416 24.13 -3.83 8.99
N LEU A 417 23.34 -4.19 10.01
CA LEU A 417 23.83 -4.81 11.25
C LEU A 417 24.53 -6.15 11.00
N GLY A 418 24.06 -6.93 10.01
CA GLY A 418 24.64 -8.21 9.63
C GLY A 418 25.79 -8.08 8.64
N GLN A 419 25.46 -8.03 7.35
CA GLN A 419 26.44 -8.17 6.27
C GLN A 419 27.02 -6.84 5.78
N GLY A 420 26.23 -5.76 5.86
CA GLY A 420 26.60 -4.45 5.33
C GLY A 420 27.77 -3.80 6.07
N ALA A 421 27.74 -3.80 7.41
CA ALA A 421 28.77 -3.16 8.22
C ALA A 421 30.16 -3.82 8.07
N ARG A 422 30.21 -5.15 7.88
CA ARG A 422 31.47 -5.85 7.58
C ARG A 422 32.00 -5.48 6.21
N TRP A 423 31.14 -5.49 5.19
CA TRP A 423 31.52 -5.11 3.84
C TRP A 423 32.04 -3.68 3.74
N ALA A 424 31.36 -2.73 4.40
CA ALA A 424 31.75 -1.32 4.38
C ALA A 424 33.15 -1.09 4.97
N ARG A 425 33.47 -1.79 6.08
CA ARG A 425 34.81 -1.79 6.70
C ARG A 425 35.90 -2.31 5.77
N GLU A 426 35.63 -3.40 5.06
CA GLU A 426 36.60 -3.99 4.11
C GLU A 426 36.93 -3.06 2.93
N HIS A 427 36.00 -2.15 2.58
CA HIS A 427 36.09 -1.27 1.42
C HIS A 427 36.24 0.20 1.81
N GLU A 428 36.51 0.50 3.08
CA GLU A 428 36.79 1.87 3.51
C GLU A 428 38.06 2.39 2.81
N PRO A 429 37.99 3.58 2.19
CA PRO A 429 39.15 4.15 1.52
C PRO A 429 40.23 4.39 2.57
N ARG A 430 41.35 3.67 2.46
CA ARG A 430 42.53 3.83 3.34
C ARG A 430 43.14 5.24 3.31
N SER A 431 42.68 6.10 2.41
CA SER A 431 43.25 7.41 2.10
C SER A 431 42.24 8.55 2.12
N ASN A 432 41.03 8.36 2.66
CA ASN A 432 40.13 9.51 2.81
C ASN A 432 40.79 10.52 3.77
N PRO A 433 40.80 11.82 3.44
CA PRO A 433 41.18 12.81 4.42
C PRO A 433 40.30 12.62 5.67
N PRO A 434 40.84 12.74 6.88
CA PRO A 434 40.13 12.45 8.13
C PRO A 434 38.91 13.37 8.39
N SER A 435 38.54 14.21 7.43
CA SER A 435 37.57 15.30 7.59
C SER A 435 36.20 15.07 6.97
N SER A 436 35.91 13.92 6.33
CA SER A 436 34.59 13.68 5.74
C SER A 436 34.09 12.25 5.94
N ALA A 437 32.86 12.13 6.46
CA ALA A 437 32.16 10.89 6.66
C ALA A 437 32.01 10.09 5.36
N ASN A 438 32.21 8.78 5.47
CA ASN A 438 31.94 7.86 4.37
C ASN A 438 30.42 7.61 4.27
N VAL A 439 29.80 8.08 3.18
CA VAL A 439 28.35 7.98 3.01
C VAL A 439 27.97 6.68 2.30
N VAL A 440 27.04 5.95 2.92
CA VAL A 440 26.47 4.70 2.42
C VAL A 440 24.96 4.85 2.24
N VAL A 441 24.43 4.43 1.08
CA VAL A 441 22.98 4.44 0.82
C VAL A 441 22.52 3.02 0.50
N VAL A 442 21.46 2.59 1.18
CA VAL A 442 20.91 1.23 1.06
C VAL A 442 19.50 1.28 0.47
N GLY A 443 19.18 0.37 -0.45
CA GLY A 443 17.86 0.28 -1.07
C GLY A 443 17.56 -1.14 -1.54
N SER A 444 16.28 -1.52 -1.65
CA SER A 444 15.92 -2.86 -2.10
C SER A 444 14.67 -2.91 -2.99
N ALA A 445 14.49 -4.03 -3.68
CA ALA A 445 13.32 -4.36 -4.48
C ALA A 445 12.91 -5.82 -4.24
N ARG A 446 11.60 -6.07 -4.08
CA ARG A 446 11.04 -7.39 -3.74
C ARG A 446 9.87 -7.74 -4.66
N GLY A 447 9.83 -8.93 -5.25
CA GLY A 447 8.67 -9.50 -5.95
C GLY A 447 9.02 -10.47 -7.09
N ASP A 448 8.02 -10.86 -7.89
CA ASP A 448 8.14 -11.94 -8.89
C ASP A 448 8.74 -11.46 -10.20
N ARG A 449 10.06 -11.21 -10.22
CA ARG A 449 10.81 -10.90 -11.45
C ARG A 449 12.23 -11.41 -11.32
N ILE A 450 12.81 -11.78 -12.48
CA ILE A 450 14.22 -12.11 -12.64
C ILE A 450 15.12 -11.04 -11.96
N ALA A 451 16.23 -11.48 -11.36
CA ALA A 451 17.14 -10.63 -10.59
C ALA A 451 17.54 -9.31 -11.29
N PRO A 452 17.81 -9.27 -12.61
CA PRO A 452 18.16 -8.02 -13.29
C PRO A 452 17.09 -6.93 -13.19
N THR A 453 15.82 -7.30 -13.31
CA THR A 453 14.73 -6.34 -13.16
C THR A 453 14.60 -5.84 -11.72
N LEU A 454 14.86 -6.69 -10.73
CA LEU A 454 14.86 -6.26 -9.34
C LEU A 454 16.04 -5.34 -9.03
N LEU A 455 17.22 -5.62 -9.59
CA LEU A 455 18.39 -4.76 -9.45
C LEU A 455 18.14 -3.36 -10.02
N GLU A 456 17.61 -3.25 -11.24
CA GLU A 456 17.26 -1.96 -11.84
C GLU A 456 16.31 -1.16 -10.93
N ARG A 457 15.35 -1.86 -10.32
CA ARG A 457 14.35 -1.26 -9.43
C ARG A 457 14.93 -0.83 -8.09
N ALA A 458 15.87 -1.60 -7.54
CA ALA A 458 16.61 -1.24 -6.34
C ALA A 458 17.51 -0.02 -6.61
N ALA A 459 18.22 0.01 -7.75
CA ALA A 459 19.08 1.14 -8.14
C ALA A 459 18.29 2.44 -8.32
N VAL A 460 17.13 2.41 -9.02
CA VAL A 460 16.24 3.58 -9.17
C VAL A 460 15.77 4.13 -7.82
N ARG A 461 15.69 3.30 -6.77
CA ARG A 461 15.32 3.77 -5.44
C ARG A 461 16.43 4.53 -4.75
N LEU A 462 17.70 4.19 -4.99
CA LEU A 462 18.87 4.92 -4.46
C LEU A 462 18.97 6.33 -5.05
N VAL A 463 18.42 6.56 -6.24
CA VAL A 463 18.49 7.86 -6.92
C VAL A 463 17.84 8.94 -6.04
N HIS A 464 18.62 9.97 -5.73
CA HIS A 464 18.21 11.13 -4.96
C HIS A 464 18.90 12.39 -5.49
N PRO A 465 18.27 13.58 -5.48
CA PRO A 465 18.91 14.82 -5.96
C PRO A 465 20.21 15.17 -5.23
N GLU A 466 20.29 14.84 -3.95
CA GLU A 466 21.46 15.11 -3.09
C GLU A 466 22.56 14.05 -3.21
N PHE A 467 22.33 12.95 -3.94
CA PHE A 467 23.29 11.85 -4.06
C PHE A 467 23.89 11.80 -5.47
N ASP A 468 25.22 11.76 -5.55
CA ASP A 468 25.93 11.49 -6.79
C ASP A 468 26.31 10.00 -6.87
N LEU A 469 25.33 9.16 -7.19
CA LEU A 469 25.53 7.70 -7.29
C LEU A 469 26.60 7.29 -8.31
N ALA A 470 26.84 8.10 -9.33
CA ALA A 470 27.86 7.81 -10.34
C ALA A 470 29.29 7.79 -9.76
N LYS A 471 29.48 8.45 -8.61
CA LYS A 471 30.75 8.52 -7.86
C LYS A 471 30.88 7.47 -6.76
N ALA A 472 29.91 6.55 -6.62
CA ALA A 472 30.04 5.47 -5.65
C ALA A 472 31.34 4.70 -5.90
N GLY A 473 32.17 4.53 -4.87
CA GLY A 473 33.46 3.84 -4.96
C GLY A 473 33.34 2.32 -4.84
N SER A 474 32.32 1.85 -4.12
CA SER A 474 32.03 0.43 -3.98
C SER A 474 30.52 0.19 -3.84
N ALA A 475 30.06 -0.98 -4.26
CA ALA A 475 28.67 -1.40 -4.10
C ALA A 475 28.54 -2.89 -3.77
N LEU A 476 27.75 -3.21 -2.74
CA LEU A 476 27.35 -4.58 -2.40
C LEU A 476 25.94 -4.85 -2.93
N ILE A 477 25.83 -5.86 -3.78
CA ILE A 477 24.57 -6.35 -4.33
C ILE A 477 24.27 -7.70 -3.68
N SER A 478 23.24 -7.75 -2.84
CA SER A 478 22.74 -8.98 -2.23
C SER A 478 21.44 -9.40 -2.92
N ALA A 479 21.44 -10.57 -3.55
CA ALA A 479 20.27 -11.11 -4.24
C ALA A 479 19.80 -12.41 -3.56
N VAL A 480 18.53 -12.46 -3.21
CA VAL A 480 17.84 -13.68 -2.75
C VAL A 480 16.87 -14.09 -3.84
N THR A 481 17.11 -15.22 -4.51
CA THR A 481 16.31 -15.64 -5.67
C THR A 481 16.01 -17.14 -5.62
N GLY A 482 15.00 -17.60 -6.36
CA GLY A 482 14.70 -19.04 -6.46
C GLY A 482 15.63 -19.84 -7.37
N ASN A 483 16.54 -19.19 -8.12
CA ASN A 483 17.54 -19.83 -8.96
C ASN A 483 18.69 -18.89 -9.33
N ASP A 484 19.79 -19.45 -9.81
CA ASP A 484 21.00 -18.72 -10.22
C ASP A 484 20.87 -18.04 -11.60
N ARG A 485 19.75 -18.25 -12.31
CA ARG A 485 19.59 -17.74 -13.67
C ARG A 485 19.48 -16.22 -13.63
N GLY A 486 20.45 -15.55 -14.26
CA GLY A 486 20.48 -14.09 -14.40
C GLY A 486 21.54 -13.40 -13.54
N MET A 487 22.25 -14.11 -12.66
CA MET A 487 23.34 -13.52 -11.85
C MET A 487 24.47 -12.94 -12.71
N LYS A 488 24.85 -13.64 -13.80
CA LYS A 488 25.85 -13.15 -14.77
C LYS A 488 25.46 -11.84 -15.47
N VAL A 489 24.17 -11.51 -15.50
CA VAL A 489 23.66 -10.30 -16.15
C VAL A 489 23.65 -9.12 -15.17
N LEU A 490 23.73 -9.35 -13.85
CA LEU A 490 23.68 -8.28 -12.86
C LEU A 490 24.85 -7.31 -12.96
N GLN A 491 26.05 -7.80 -13.23
CA GLN A 491 27.25 -6.97 -13.28
C GLN A 491 27.18 -5.87 -14.37
N PRO A 492 26.91 -6.19 -15.65
CA PRO A 492 26.73 -5.15 -16.67
C PRO A 492 25.63 -4.13 -16.33
N TYR A 493 24.55 -4.57 -15.67
CA TYR A 493 23.51 -3.65 -15.22
C TYR A 493 24.03 -2.74 -14.10
N ALA A 494 24.72 -3.28 -13.10
CA ALA A 494 25.26 -2.52 -11.99
C ALA A 494 26.31 -1.49 -12.44
N GLU A 495 27.22 -1.89 -13.33
CA GLU A 495 28.25 -1.01 -13.92
C GLU A 495 27.65 0.15 -14.70
N ARG A 496 26.46 -0.03 -15.31
CA ARG A 496 25.76 1.08 -15.96
C ARG A 496 25.22 2.11 -14.96
N GLU A 497 24.83 1.67 -13.76
CA GLU A 497 24.26 2.52 -12.71
C GLU A 497 25.32 3.25 -11.89
N MET A 498 26.42 2.56 -11.61
CA MET A 498 27.52 3.03 -10.77
C MET A 498 28.84 2.69 -11.47
N PRO A 499 29.21 3.43 -12.53
CA PRO A 499 30.32 3.07 -13.42
C PRO A 499 31.69 3.09 -12.75
N GLN A 500 31.83 3.78 -11.62
CA GLN A 500 33.07 3.89 -10.86
C GLN A 500 33.14 2.91 -9.68
N ALA A 501 32.08 2.16 -9.40
CA ALA A 501 32.01 1.32 -8.21
C ALA A 501 32.70 -0.03 -8.41
N HIS A 502 33.43 -0.46 -7.39
CA HIS A 502 33.83 -1.86 -7.24
C HIS A 502 32.65 -2.69 -6.70
N PHE A 503 32.25 -3.72 -7.44
CA PHE A 503 31.07 -4.52 -7.09
C PHE A 503 31.40 -5.80 -6.34
N THR A 504 30.73 -6.00 -5.22
CA THR A 504 30.68 -7.26 -4.48
C THR A 504 29.29 -7.87 -4.65
N PHE A 505 29.22 -9.08 -5.20
CA PHE A 505 27.95 -9.80 -5.38
C PHE A 505 27.81 -10.88 -4.33
N ARG A 506 26.68 -10.88 -3.62
CA ARG A 506 26.26 -11.97 -2.74
C ARG A 506 24.94 -12.52 -3.25
N HIS A 507 24.87 -13.85 -3.31
CA HIS A 507 23.71 -14.53 -3.84
C HIS A 507 23.32 -15.65 -2.89
N GLN A 508 22.03 -15.70 -2.59
CA GLN A 508 21.43 -16.75 -1.78
C GLN A 508 20.25 -17.34 -2.55
N VAL A 509 20.31 -18.66 -2.78
CA VAL A 509 19.19 -19.39 -3.40
C VAL A 509 18.21 -19.75 -2.30
N LYS A 510 16.96 -19.29 -2.41
CA LYS A 510 15.90 -19.60 -1.45
C LYS A 510 14.61 -19.99 -2.18
N ASN A 511 14.02 -21.13 -1.81
CA ASN A 511 12.79 -21.65 -2.40
C ASN A 511 11.52 -21.00 -1.79
N ASP A 512 11.45 -19.67 -1.80
CA ASP A 512 10.36 -18.88 -1.18
C ASP A 512 9.17 -18.66 -2.14
N GLY A 513 8.64 -19.72 -2.76
CA GLY A 513 7.37 -19.65 -3.49
C GLY A 513 7.35 -18.75 -4.74
N GLY A 514 8.50 -18.36 -5.28
CA GLY A 514 8.63 -17.49 -6.46
C GLY A 514 9.04 -16.05 -6.16
N TYR A 515 9.18 -15.70 -4.88
CA TYR A 515 9.57 -14.36 -4.47
C TYR A 515 11.09 -14.16 -4.55
N ALA A 516 11.52 -13.06 -5.18
CA ALA A 516 12.92 -12.66 -5.20
C ALA A 516 13.11 -11.28 -4.57
N GLU A 517 14.27 -11.06 -3.96
CA GLU A 517 14.70 -9.77 -3.40
C GLU A 517 16.09 -9.41 -3.91
N VAL A 518 16.29 -8.15 -4.25
CA VAL A 518 17.63 -7.58 -4.49
C VAL A 518 17.79 -6.36 -3.62
N LEU A 519 18.87 -6.32 -2.86
CA LEU A 519 19.30 -5.21 -2.02
C LEU A 519 20.64 -4.69 -2.54
N ILE A 520 20.76 -3.37 -2.62
CA ILE A 520 21.99 -2.67 -3.01
C ILE A 520 22.40 -1.76 -1.86
N ALA A 521 23.66 -1.84 -1.46
CA ALA A 521 24.32 -0.83 -0.64
C ALA A 521 25.46 -0.22 -1.44
N ALA A 522 25.47 1.10 -1.59
CA ALA A 522 26.49 1.83 -2.33
C ALA A 522 27.22 2.79 -1.39
N GLN A 523 28.54 2.78 -1.43
CA GLN A 523 29.46 3.46 -0.51
C GLN A 523 30.32 4.48 -1.25
N GLY A 524 30.80 5.50 -0.55
CA GLY A 524 31.59 6.59 -1.13
C GLY A 524 30.73 7.54 -1.95
N ILE A 525 29.45 7.68 -1.60
CA ILE A 525 28.53 8.56 -2.32
C ILE A 525 28.82 10.01 -1.95
N ALA A 526 29.15 10.83 -2.94
CA ALA A 526 29.29 12.27 -2.71
C ALA A 526 27.91 12.90 -2.48
N LEU A 527 27.77 13.63 -1.37
CA LEU A 527 26.61 14.49 -1.15
C LEU A 527 26.79 15.81 -1.89
N ARG A 528 25.70 16.31 -2.47
CA ARG A 528 25.66 17.63 -3.11
C ARG A 528 24.41 18.39 -2.67
N PRO A 529 24.47 19.72 -2.56
CA PRO A 529 23.28 20.53 -2.35
C PRO A 529 22.24 20.26 -3.44
N ALA A 530 21.00 19.97 -3.07
CA ALA A 530 19.93 19.85 -4.05
C ALA A 530 19.49 21.23 -4.54
N THR A 531 19.78 21.53 -5.80
CA THR A 531 19.36 22.74 -6.50
C THR A 531 18.29 22.41 -7.55
N PRO A 532 17.49 23.39 -8.02
CA PRO A 532 16.53 23.16 -9.10
C PRO A 532 17.24 22.62 -10.36
N GLN A 533 18.41 23.18 -10.69
CA GLN A 533 19.22 22.74 -11.82
C GLN A 533 19.72 21.29 -11.66
N ALA A 534 20.19 20.90 -10.47
CA ALA A 534 20.60 19.53 -10.22
C ALA A 534 19.43 18.54 -10.30
N PHE A 535 18.24 18.97 -9.86
CA PHE A 535 17.01 18.19 -9.97
C PHE A 535 16.54 18.03 -11.43
N GLU A 536 16.60 19.10 -12.21
CA GLU A 536 16.31 19.10 -13.65
C GLU A 536 17.26 18.15 -14.39
N GLN A 537 18.57 18.24 -14.15
CA GLN A 537 19.57 17.35 -14.72
C GLN A 537 19.31 15.88 -14.34
N LEU A 538 18.95 15.63 -13.08
CA LEU A 538 18.57 14.31 -12.62
C LEU A 538 17.36 13.79 -13.40
N CYS A 539 16.31 14.59 -13.55
CA CYS A 539 15.10 14.19 -14.26
C CYS A 539 15.38 13.91 -15.75
N ALA A 540 16.13 14.79 -16.42
CA ALA A 540 16.55 14.61 -17.81
C ALA A 540 17.35 13.31 -18.00
N HIS A 541 18.31 13.06 -17.11
CA HIS A 541 19.10 11.82 -17.14
C HIS A 541 18.22 10.57 -16.94
N GLN A 542 17.30 10.59 -15.99
CA GLN A 542 16.37 9.47 -15.75
C GLN A 542 15.39 9.26 -16.92
N LEU A 543 14.93 10.34 -17.57
CA LEU A 543 14.10 10.27 -18.77
C LEU A 543 14.87 9.64 -19.93
N ALA A 544 16.08 10.11 -20.21
CA ALA A 544 16.95 9.56 -21.24
C ALA A 544 17.20 8.06 -21.03
N ARG A 545 17.52 7.67 -19.79
CA ARG A 545 17.71 6.27 -19.41
C ARG A 545 16.45 5.43 -19.57
N ALA A 546 15.28 5.99 -19.30
CA ALA A 546 14.00 5.32 -19.51
C ALA A 546 13.61 5.21 -21.00
N GLY A 547 14.46 5.68 -21.92
CA GLY A 547 14.29 5.60 -23.38
C GLY A 547 13.53 6.78 -23.97
N TRP A 548 13.49 7.92 -23.29
CA TRP A 548 12.93 9.17 -23.83
C TRP A 548 14.03 9.99 -24.51
N SER A 549 13.77 10.53 -25.69
CA SER A 549 14.60 11.58 -26.29
C SER A 549 14.23 12.91 -25.62
N VAL A 550 15.19 13.52 -24.93
CA VAL A 550 14.99 14.77 -24.17
C VAL A 550 15.50 15.95 -25.02
N GLN A 551 14.59 16.82 -25.42
CA GLN A 551 14.90 18.10 -26.07
C GLN A 551 14.77 19.21 -25.03
N GLN A 552 15.87 19.90 -24.75
CA GLN A 552 15.93 20.90 -23.68
C GLN A 552 15.18 22.16 -24.11
N SER A 553 14.17 22.56 -23.33
CA SER A 553 13.57 23.89 -23.46
C SER A 553 14.58 24.95 -23.01
N GLN A 554 14.39 26.20 -23.45
CA GLN A 554 15.22 27.37 -23.16
C GLN A 554 15.77 27.37 -21.72
N GLU A 555 17.07 27.66 -21.58
CA GLU A 555 17.83 27.63 -20.32
C GLU A 555 17.05 28.29 -19.16
N GLY A 556 16.89 27.53 -18.07
CA GLY A 556 16.31 28.04 -16.80
C GLY A 556 14.79 27.93 -16.65
N SER A 557 14.06 27.32 -17.60
CA SER A 557 12.60 27.12 -17.48
C SER A 557 12.19 25.91 -16.61
N GLY A 558 13.08 24.94 -16.40
CA GLY A 558 12.75 23.67 -15.74
C GLY A 558 11.77 22.81 -16.53
N GLU A 559 11.64 23.07 -17.82
CA GLU A 559 10.72 22.41 -18.74
C GLU A 559 11.50 21.59 -19.78
N PHE A 560 10.97 20.43 -20.17
CA PHE A 560 11.53 19.56 -21.20
C PHE A 560 10.47 19.18 -22.21
N GLU A 561 10.85 19.06 -23.46
CA GLU A 561 10.08 18.34 -24.46
C GLU A 561 10.67 16.95 -24.58
N VAL A 562 9.86 15.91 -24.40
CA VAL A 562 10.33 14.52 -24.47
C VAL A 562 9.52 13.72 -25.46
N SER A 563 10.20 12.84 -26.19
CA SER A 563 9.57 11.96 -27.17
C SER A 563 10.01 10.51 -27.00
N ARG A 564 9.08 9.59 -27.21
CA ARG A 564 9.34 8.14 -27.22
C ARG A 564 8.33 7.44 -28.12
N ALA A 565 8.82 6.81 -29.19
CA ALA A 565 7.97 6.20 -30.20
C ALA A 565 6.95 7.21 -30.76
N VAL A 566 5.65 6.99 -30.53
CA VAL A 566 4.55 7.86 -30.98
C VAL A 566 4.14 8.91 -29.94
N ASP A 567 4.69 8.83 -28.73
CA ASP A 567 4.31 9.68 -27.61
C ASP A 567 5.24 10.91 -27.56
N TYR A 568 4.63 12.11 -27.48
CA TYR A 568 5.32 13.40 -27.33
C TYR A 568 4.73 14.14 -26.14
N LEU A 569 5.55 14.45 -25.14
CA LEU A 569 5.12 14.93 -23.82
C LEU A 569 5.91 16.16 -23.41
N PHE A 570 5.27 17.01 -22.61
CA PHE A 570 5.94 18.13 -21.97
C PHE A 570 6.20 17.79 -20.50
N VAL A 571 7.43 17.93 -20.03
CA VAL A 571 7.79 17.60 -18.64
C VAL A 571 8.23 18.87 -17.91
N GLU A 572 7.52 19.25 -16.85
CA GLU A 572 7.87 20.33 -15.94
C GLU A 572 8.49 19.74 -14.65
N CYS A 573 9.72 20.11 -14.31
CA CYS A 573 10.38 19.68 -13.08
C CYS A 573 10.15 20.70 -11.96
N LYS A 574 9.25 20.37 -11.04
CA LYS A 574 8.95 21.19 -9.86
C LYS A 574 9.84 20.80 -8.70
N PHE A 575 10.93 21.55 -8.54
CA PHE A 575 11.78 21.49 -7.36
C PHE A 575 11.30 22.47 -6.29
N ASP A 576 10.69 21.94 -5.23
CA ASP A 576 10.14 22.74 -4.14
C ASP A 576 11.20 23.13 -3.11
N LEU A 577 11.76 24.35 -3.23
CA LEU A 577 12.69 24.92 -2.25
C LEU A 577 12.01 25.72 -1.13
N ASN A 578 10.99 26.53 -1.43
CA ASN A 578 10.57 27.65 -0.55
C ASN A 578 9.05 27.96 -0.55
N ALA A 579 8.16 26.99 -0.35
CA ALA A 579 6.75 27.33 -0.12
C ALA A 579 6.34 27.07 1.34
N PRO A 580 6.59 28.01 2.27
CA PRO A 580 5.78 28.07 3.48
C PRO A 580 4.34 28.31 3.02
N SER A 581 3.47 27.33 3.25
CA SER A 581 2.00 27.44 3.18
C SER A 581 1.42 28.34 2.06
N GLY A 582 1.08 27.75 0.92
CA GLY A 582 -0.07 28.24 0.14
C GLY A 582 0.19 29.17 -1.04
N SER A 583 1.42 29.41 -1.49
CA SER A 583 1.60 29.91 -2.85
C SER A 583 1.47 28.74 -3.83
N ASP A 584 0.23 28.44 -4.20
CA ASP A 584 -0.04 27.83 -5.49
C ASP A 584 0.65 28.70 -6.53
N ARG A 585 1.87 28.32 -6.94
CA ARG A 585 2.40 28.72 -8.24
C ARG A 585 1.40 28.16 -9.23
N LYS A 586 0.32 28.92 -9.47
CA LYS A 586 -0.61 28.72 -10.56
C LYS A 586 0.30 28.56 -11.76
N SER A 587 0.45 27.33 -12.24
CA SER A 587 1.10 27.06 -13.51
C SER A 587 0.51 28.08 -14.46
N ARG A 588 1.32 29.02 -14.95
CA ARG A 588 0.83 30.09 -15.80
C ARG A 588 0.05 29.40 -16.90
N GLY A 589 -1.26 29.57 -16.90
CA GLY A 589 -2.17 28.93 -17.85
C GLY A 589 -1.90 29.49 -19.23
N ARG A 590 -0.78 29.11 -19.84
CA ARG A 590 -0.57 29.23 -21.26
C ARG A 590 -1.59 28.28 -21.87
N GLY A 591 -2.54 28.82 -22.63
CA GLY A 591 -3.66 28.08 -23.19
C GLY A 591 -3.23 26.73 -23.76
N HIS A 592 -4.00 25.68 -23.45
CA HIS A 592 -3.79 24.25 -23.72
C HIS A 592 -3.69 23.84 -25.21
N LYS A 593 -3.03 24.64 -26.06
CA LYS A 593 -2.55 24.14 -27.35
C LYS A 593 -1.30 23.25 -27.21
N ARG A 594 -0.82 23.02 -26.00
CA ARG A 594 0.33 22.15 -25.74
C ARG A 594 -0.15 20.70 -25.46
N PRO A 595 0.59 19.68 -25.94
CA PRO A 595 0.38 18.28 -25.58
C PRO A 595 0.49 18.06 -24.06
N ASP A 596 -0.02 16.91 -23.58
CA ASP A 596 -0.12 16.56 -22.15
C ASP A 596 1.12 16.96 -21.32
N THR A 597 0.90 17.76 -20.27
CA THR A 597 1.94 18.24 -19.36
C THR A 597 2.12 17.29 -18.18
N ILE A 598 3.36 16.91 -17.91
CA ILE A 598 3.76 15.99 -16.85
C ILE A 598 4.58 16.77 -15.84
N ILE A 599 4.12 16.82 -14.60
CA ILE A 599 4.81 17.49 -13.52
C ILE A 599 5.63 16.45 -12.76
N VAL A 600 6.95 16.56 -12.80
CA VAL A 600 7.86 15.73 -12.00
C VAL A 600 8.24 16.49 -10.74
N THR A 601 7.96 15.93 -9.57
CA THR A 601 8.19 16.60 -8.28
C THR A 601 9.00 15.73 -7.30
N THR A 602 9.66 16.40 -6.35
CA THR A 602 10.26 15.77 -5.16
C THR A 602 9.25 15.47 -4.05
N ARG A 603 8.03 16.03 -4.11
CA ARG A 603 7.01 15.76 -3.09
C ARG A 603 6.33 14.41 -3.31
N PRO A 604 5.98 13.68 -2.24
CA PRO A 604 5.11 12.53 -2.36
C PRO A 604 3.77 12.91 -3.02
N VAL A 605 3.48 12.31 -4.18
CA VAL A 605 2.20 12.51 -4.87
C VAL A 605 1.16 11.61 -4.24
N ARG A 606 0.06 12.18 -3.74
CA ARG A 606 -1.07 11.42 -3.19
C ARG A 606 -1.99 10.94 -4.31
N ARG A 607 -2.67 9.80 -4.11
CA ARG A 607 -3.60 9.21 -5.09
C ARG A 607 -4.65 10.22 -5.57
N ARG A 608 -5.35 10.90 -4.65
CA ARG A 608 -6.38 11.90 -5.01
C ARG A 608 -5.82 13.09 -5.78
N GLN A 609 -4.61 13.54 -5.45
CA GLN A 609 -3.94 14.61 -6.17
C GLN A 609 -3.64 14.18 -7.62
N PHE A 610 -3.03 13.01 -7.81
CA PHE A 610 -2.78 12.46 -9.14
C PHE A 610 -4.05 12.39 -10.00
N LEU A 611 -5.15 11.87 -9.43
CA LEU A 611 -6.41 11.72 -10.16
C LEU A 611 -6.99 13.07 -10.61
N ARG A 612 -6.92 14.07 -9.73
CA ARG A 612 -7.33 15.45 -10.05
C ARG A 612 -6.45 16.07 -11.13
N ASP A 613 -5.14 15.84 -11.09
CA ASP A 613 -4.24 16.37 -12.11
C ASP A 613 -4.58 15.75 -13.47
N VAL A 614 -4.79 14.42 -13.54
CA VAL A 614 -5.16 13.70 -14.77
C VAL A 614 -6.47 14.20 -15.35
N LEU A 615 -7.47 14.45 -14.50
CA LEU A 615 -8.75 15.04 -14.91
C LEU A 615 -8.57 16.40 -15.61
N ASN A 616 -7.60 17.20 -15.16
CA ASN A 616 -7.31 18.53 -15.66
C ASN A 616 -6.25 18.55 -16.79
N GLY A 617 -5.98 17.42 -17.44
CA GLY A 617 -5.02 17.34 -18.55
C GLY A 617 -3.55 17.45 -18.11
N GLN A 618 -3.27 17.26 -16.82
CA GLN A 618 -1.93 17.26 -16.26
C GLN A 618 -1.61 15.89 -15.65
N MET A 619 -0.34 15.59 -15.42
CA MET A 619 0.02 14.36 -14.72
C MET A 619 1.18 14.60 -13.77
N THR A 620 0.90 14.67 -12.46
CA THR A 620 1.97 14.81 -11.47
C THR A 620 2.50 13.44 -11.07
N ILE A 621 3.81 13.24 -11.16
CA ILE A 621 4.51 12.05 -10.67
C ILE A 621 5.67 12.44 -9.76
N HIS A 622 5.99 11.55 -8.82
CA HIS A 622 7.22 11.66 -8.05
C HIS A 622 8.42 11.27 -8.93
N TYR A 623 9.57 11.93 -8.80
CA TYR A 623 10.75 11.68 -9.66
C TYR A 623 11.21 10.20 -9.67
N SER A 624 11.02 9.47 -8.55
CA SER A 624 11.33 8.04 -8.49
C SER A 624 10.45 7.17 -9.40
N ARG A 625 9.47 7.75 -10.10
CA ARG A 625 8.56 7.08 -11.04
C ARG A 625 8.89 7.36 -12.51
N ILE A 626 9.91 8.18 -12.81
CA ILE A 626 10.31 8.50 -14.20
C ILE A 626 10.59 7.24 -15.01
N ALA A 627 11.25 6.23 -14.43
CA ALA A 627 11.53 4.95 -15.09
C ALA A 627 10.24 4.23 -15.57
N SER A 628 9.10 4.47 -14.91
CA SER A 628 7.79 3.89 -15.25
C SER A 628 6.86 4.90 -15.94
N LEU A 629 7.37 6.08 -16.34
CA LEU A 629 6.57 7.17 -16.87
C LEU A 629 5.67 6.74 -18.02
N HIS A 630 6.22 5.99 -18.98
CA HIS A 630 5.49 5.49 -20.15
C HIS A 630 4.27 4.65 -19.77
N GLN A 631 4.45 3.73 -18.83
CA GLN A 631 3.37 2.85 -18.37
C GLN A 631 2.32 3.61 -17.55
N ILE A 632 2.78 4.54 -16.71
CA ILE A 632 1.89 5.40 -15.92
C ILE A 632 1.06 6.28 -16.85
N TYR A 633 1.70 6.94 -17.81
CA TYR A 633 1.05 7.79 -18.80
C TYR A 633 -0.03 7.02 -19.56
N ARG A 634 0.29 5.86 -20.14
CA ARG A 634 -0.70 5.05 -20.87
C ARG A 634 -1.84 4.50 -20.02
N ARG A 635 -1.65 4.36 -18.71
CA ARG A 635 -2.68 3.84 -17.79
C ARG A 635 -3.39 4.92 -16.98
N ARG A 636 -3.08 6.20 -17.19
CA ARG A 636 -3.57 7.32 -16.36
C ARG A 636 -5.10 7.37 -16.27
N PHE A 637 -5.79 7.17 -17.39
CA PHE A 637 -7.25 7.16 -17.42
C PHE A 637 -7.85 5.84 -16.93
N SER A 638 -7.16 4.71 -17.08
CA SER A 638 -7.58 3.44 -16.46
C SER A 638 -7.57 3.55 -14.92
N HIS A 639 -6.54 4.19 -14.34
CA HIS A 639 -6.50 4.52 -12.92
C HIS A 639 -7.65 5.46 -12.50
N LEU A 640 -7.97 6.44 -13.35
CA LEU A 640 -9.07 7.38 -13.13
C LEU A 640 -10.44 6.68 -13.15
N ILE A 641 -10.72 5.88 -14.18
CA ILE A 641 -11.96 5.12 -14.35
C ILE A 641 -12.16 4.16 -13.18
N THR A 642 -11.10 3.46 -12.78
CA THR A 642 -11.13 2.58 -11.60
C THR A 642 -11.43 3.38 -10.33
N ALA A 643 -10.90 4.59 -10.18
CA ALA A 643 -11.17 5.43 -9.01
C ALA A 643 -12.61 5.95 -8.99
N ILE A 644 -13.17 6.33 -10.14
CA ILE A 644 -14.58 6.73 -10.26
C ILE A 644 -15.49 5.55 -9.91
N GLY A 645 -15.21 4.35 -10.46
CA GLY A 645 -16.00 3.15 -10.16
C GLY A 645 -15.91 2.63 -8.72
N ASN A 646 -14.98 3.17 -7.91
CA ASN A 646 -14.84 2.88 -6.48
C ASN A 646 -15.25 4.09 -5.61
N ASP A 647 -16.01 5.05 -6.15
CA ASP A 647 -16.50 6.25 -5.45
C ASP A 647 -15.40 7.12 -4.80
N GLN A 648 -14.19 7.12 -5.38
CA GLN A 648 -13.06 7.92 -4.87
C GLN A 648 -13.01 9.33 -5.45
N ILE A 649 -13.82 9.61 -6.46
CA ILE A 649 -13.92 10.89 -7.15
C ILE A 649 -15.39 11.29 -7.15
N ASP A 650 -15.64 12.46 -6.60
CA ASP A 650 -16.97 13.08 -6.60
C ASP A 650 -17.30 13.53 -8.03
N ILE A 651 -18.36 12.96 -8.60
CA ILE A 651 -18.75 13.21 -9.98
C ILE A 651 -19.14 14.68 -10.16
N GLU A 652 -19.91 15.24 -9.24
CA GLU A 652 -20.41 16.62 -9.35
C GLU A 652 -19.32 17.65 -9.07
N ARG A 653 -18.48 17.41 -8.07
CA ARG A 653 -17.48 18.38 -7.61
C ARG A 653 -16.16 18.30 -8.34
N GLU A 654 -15.79 17.16 -8.90
CA GLU A 654 -14.47 16.95 -9.51
C GLU A 654 -14.56 16.57 -10.99
N LEU A 655 -15.44 15.63 -11.37
CA LEU A 655 -15.51 15.10 -12.73
C LEU A 655 -16.20 16.05 -13.73
N ILE A 656 -17.38 16.57 -13.38
CA ILE A 656 -18.12 17.52 -14.24
C ILE A 656 -17.30 18.79 -14.51
N PRO A 657 -16.70 19.46 -13.50
CA PRO A 657 -15.90 20.66 -13.74
C PRO A 657 -14.71 20.39 -14.65
N ALA A 658 -14.04 19.25 -14.48
CA ALA A 658 -12.94 18.84 -15.36
C ALA A 658 -13.41 18.59 -16.80
N CYS A 659 -14.55 17.92 -16.99
CA CYS A 659 -15.15 17.70 -18.30
C CYS A 659 -15.47 19.03 -19.00
N LEU A 660 -16.05 19.99 -18.26
CA LEU A 660 -16.38 21.32 -18.78
C LEU A 660 -15.10 22.09 -19.14
N ASN A 661 -14.11 22.10 -18.27
CA ASN A 661 -12.81 22.72 -18.55
C ASN A 661 -12.17 22.14 -19.81
N TRP A 662 -12.17 20.81 -19.97
CA TRP A 662 -11.66 20.15 -21.17
C TRP A 662 -12.47 20.52 -22.42
N LEU A 663 -13.80 20.58 -22.31
CA LEU A 663 -14.70 20.89 -23.41
C LEU A 663 -14.53 22.34 -23.90
N SER A 664 -14.35 23.31 -23.00
CA SER A 664 -14.08 24.72 -23.35
C SER A 664 -12.79 24.94 -24.15
N GLN A 665 -11.89 23.96 -24.17
CA GLN A 665 -10.63 24.03 -24.90
C GLN A 665 -10.73 23.45 -26.31
N GLN A 666 -11.83 22.77 -26.65
CA GLN A 666 -12.02 22.20 -27.98
C GLN A 666 -12.29 23.31 -29.00
N ASP A 667 -11.63 23.26 -30.15
CA ASP A 667 -11.68 24.33 -31.16
C ASP A 667 -13.10 24.67 -31.66
N LYS A 668 -14.06 23.75 -31.48
CA LYS A 668 -15.47 23.90 -31.90
C LYS A 668 -16.37 24.52 -30.82
N VAL A 669 -15.89 24.72 -29.60
CA VAL A 669 -16.68 25.21 -28.45
C VAL A 669 -16.24 26.63 -28.12
N SER A 670 -17.17 27.58 -28.18
CA SER A 670 -16.89 29.00 -27.96
C SER A 670 -17.25 29.49 -26.57
N ASP A 671 -18.29 28.92 -25.96
CA ASP A 671 -18.77 29.30 -24.65
C ASP A 671 -19.56 28.15 -24.01
N LEU A 672 -19.52 28.06 -22.68
CA LEU A 672 -20.25 27.05 -21.91
C LEU A 672 -21.38 27.74 -21.14
N LEU A 673 -22.61 27.28 -21.34
CA LEU A 673 -23.71 27.78 -20.53
C LEU A 673 -23.64 27.21 -19.11
N SER A 674 -23.87 28.08 -18.12
CA SER A 674 -23.96 27.76 -16.69
C SER A 674 -25.28 27.05 -16.32
N VAL A 675 -25.76 26.13 -17.17
CA VAL A 675 -26.94 25.30 -16.91
C VAL A 675 -26.47 24.00 -16.23
N PRO A 676 -27.20 23.46 -15.22
CA PRO A 676 -26.82 22.21 -14.58
C PRO A 676 -26.66 21.08 -15.60
N ALA A 677 -25.44 20.56 -15.71
CA ALA A 677 -25.11 19.41 -16.53
C ALA A 677 -25.87 18.18 -16.02
N ARG A 678 -26.62 17.51 -16.89
CA ARG A 678 -27.23 16.22 -16.55
C ARG A 678 -26.24 15.10 -16.85
N VAL A 679 -25.69 14.49 -15.80
CA VAL A 679 -24.81 13.32 -15.96
C VAL A 679 -25.69 12.08 -16.12
N GLU A 680 -25.69 11.48 -17.30
CA GLU A 680 -26.32 10.18 -17.52
C GLU A 680 -25.27 9.07 -17.34
N LEU A 681 -25.14 8.59 -16.10
CA LEU A 681 -24.42 7.34 -15.81
C LEU A 681 -25.33 6.18 -16.22
N SER A 682 -25.26 5.74 -17.48
CA SER A 682 -26.12 4.63 -17.93
C SER A 682 -25.33 3.46 -18.49
N ASP A 683 -25.72 2.26 -18.04
CA ASP A 683 -25.42 1.01 -18.74
C ASP A 683 -26.13 0.94 -20.10
N HIS A 684 -27.14 1.76 -20.36
CA HIS A 684 -27.87 1.83 -21.63
C HIS A 684 -27.04 2.41 -22.77
N ALA A 685 -26.19 3.41 -22.51
CA ALA A 685 -25.26 3.95 -23.51
C ALA A 685 -24.28 2.87 -24.04
N ARG A 686 -24.07 1.78 -23.30
CA ARG A 686 -23.26 0.62 -23.74
C ARG A 686 -23.83 -0.07 -24.97
N ARG A 687 -25.17 -0.21 -25.02
CA ARG A 687 -25.85 -0.90 -26.13
C ARG A 687 -25.99 -0.01 -27.36
N ASP A 688 -26.30 1.27 -27.16
CA ASP A 688 -26.57 2.20 -28.27
C ASP A 688 -25.30 2.63 -29.02
N LEU A 689 -24.14 2.61 -28.36
CA LEU A 689 -22.85 3.05 -28.93
C LEU A 689 -21.86 1.90 -29.21
N GLY A 690 -22.18 0.66 -28.82
CA GLY A 690 -21.31 -0.50 -29.04
C GLY A 690 -19.99 -0.45 -28.26
N LEU A 691 -19.96 0.17 -27.09
CA LEU A 691 -18.73 0.41 -26.30
C LEU A 691 -18.54 -0.65 -25.20
N ALA A 692 -17.29 -1.10 -24.98
CA ALA A 692 -16.89 -2.11 -23.98
C ALA A 692 -17.03 -1.59 -22.53
N SER A 693 -16.88 -2.44 -21.50
CA SER A 693 -16.90 -2.01 -20.09
C SER A 693 -15.83 -0.94 -19.77
N GLY A 694 -16.16 0.07 -18.94
CA GLY A 694 -15.19 1.05 -18.43
C GLY A 694 -15.20 2.43 -19.09
N PHE A 695 -16.35 2.94 -19.54
CA PHE A 695 -16.48 4.33 -20.02
C PHE A 695 -17.52 5.12 -19.23
N PHE A 696 -17.35 6.44 -19.21
CA PHE A 696 -18.33 7.39 -18.68
C PHE A 696 -18.80 8.31 -19.79
N SER A 697 -20.11 8.56 -19.88
CA SER A 697 -20.70 9.41 -20.92
C SER A 697 -21.40 10.62 -20.30
N PHE A 698 -21.24 11.77 -20.94
CA PHE A 698 -21.76 13.05 -20.49
C PHE A 698 -22.54 13.70 -21.64
N ARG A 699 -23.74 14.18 -21.34
CA ARG A 699 -24.54 15.00 -22.25
C ARG A 699 -24.63 16.41 -21.67
N LEU A 700 -23.89 17.33 -22.27
CA LEU A 700 -23.67 18.67 -21.75
C LEU A 700 -24.31 19.70 -22.68
N PRO A 701 -25.28 20.53 -22.23
CA PRO A 701 -25.75 21.64 -23.04
C PRO A 701 -24.63 22.68 -23.19
N VAL A 702 -24.35 23.10 -24.42
CA VAL A 702 -23.29 24.08 -24.77
C VAL A 702 -23.81 25.12 -25.75
N LEU A 703 -23.17 26.28 -25.80
CA LEU A 703 -23.37 27.25 -26.88
C LEU A 703 -22.22 27.18 -27.87
N LEU A 704 -22.57 26.95 -29.12
CA LEU A 704 -21.60 26.93 -30.22
C LEU A 704 -21.66 28.26 -30.97
N ARG A 705 -20.53 28.97 -30.99
CA ARG A 705 -20.25 30.08 -31.88
C ARG A 705 -19.16 29.61 -32.83
N PRO A 706 -19.45 29.47 -34.14
CA PRO A 706 -18.45 29.07 -35.12
C PRO A 706 -17.32 30.10 -35.13
N ARG A 707 -16.08 29.66 -34.87
CA ARG A 707 -14.89 30.54 -34.81
C ARG A 707 -14.62 31.27 -36.13
N ASP A 708 -15.11 30.71 -37.24
CA ASP A 708 -14.87 31.20 -38.62
C ASP A 708 -15.96 32.14 -39.16
N ARG A 709 -17.03 32.42 -38.40
CA ARG A 709 -18.05 33.39 -38.82
C ARG A 709 -17.97 34.58 -37.89
N GLY A 710 -17.75 35.77 -38.45
CA GLY A 710 -17.52 37.01 -37.71
C GLY A 710 -18.57 37.30 -36.63
N ASP A 711 -18.31 38.31 -35.79
CA ASP A 711 -19.00 38.55 -34.51
C ASP A 711 -20.55 38.60 -34.55
N ASN A 712 -21.16 38.65 -35.73
CA ASN A 712 -22.60 38.74 -35.95
C ASN A 712 -23.37 37.40 -35.98
N VAL A 713 -22.72 36.24 -35.82
CA VAL A 713 -23.45 34.95 -35.74
C VAL A 713 -23.96 34.69 -34.33
N ARG A 714 -25.29 34.59 -34.18
CA ARG A 714 -25.94 34.21 -32.93
C ARG A 714 -25.45 32.82 -32.49
N PRO A 715 -25.05 32.63 -31.22
CA PRO A 715 -24.65 31.33 -30.72
C PRO A 715 -25.83 30.35 -30.81
N ALA A 716 -25.58 29.13 -31.27
CA ALA A 716 -26.58 28.08 -31.36
C ALA A 716 -26.50 27.19 -30.11
N TYR A 717 -27.65 26.80 -29.58
CA TYR A 717 -27.71 25.76 -28.56
C TYR A 717 -27.30 24.43 -29.19
N ALA A 718 -26.48 23.67 -28.49
CA ALA A 718 -26.15 22.32 -28.86
C ALA A 718 -26.00 21.44 -27.62
N VAL A 719 -26.07 20.13 -27.82
CA VAL A 719 -25.72 19.13 -26.82
C VAL A 719 -24.39 18.51 -27.23
N ALA A 720 -23.39 18.67 -26.37
CA ALA A 720 -22.10 17.99 -26.48
C ALA A 720 -22.21 16.60 -25.86
N HIS A 721 -21.90 15.59 -26.65
CA HIS A 721 -21.78 14.22 -26.19
C HIS A 721 -20.32 13.89 -25.95
N VAL A 722 -19.91 13.90 -24.69
CA VAL A 722 -18.52 13.66 -24.28
C VAL A 722 -18.42 12.26 -23.65
N VAL A 723 -17.32 11.57 -23.92
CA VAL A 723 -17.01 10.28 -23.29
C VAL A 723 -15.62 10.35 -22.68
N LEU A 724 -15.48 9.74 -21.50
CA LEU A 724 -14.20 9.45 -20.85
C LEU A 724 -13.97 7.93 -20.92
N ASN A 725 -12.90 7.51 -21.59
CA ASN A 725 -12.47 6.11 -21.69
C ASN A 725 -10.97 5.97 -21.31
N GLU A 726 -10.37 4.79 -21.52
CA GLU A 726 -8.95 4.57 -21.20
C GLU A 726 -7.98 5.41 -22.05
N ASP A 727 -8.43 5.93 -23.20
CA ASP A 727 -7.64 6.84 -24.05
C ASP A 727 -7.78 8.31 -23.61
N GLY A 728 -8.78 8.61 -22.77
CA GLY A 728 -9.05 9.94 -22.22
C GLY A 728 -10.41 10.51 -22.64
N TRP A 729 -10.49 11.84 -22.64
CA TRP A 729 -11.68 12.58 -23.03
C TRP A 729 -11.84 12.58 -24.55
N ARG A 730 -13.05 12.30 -25.03
CA ARG A 730 -13.42 12.32 -26.45
C ARG A 730 -14.78 12.99 -26.65
N LEU A 731 -14.85 13.91 -27.60
CA LEU A 731 -16.11 14.50 -28.05
C LEU A 731 -16.66 13.65 -29.20
N LEU A 732 -17.77 12.94 -28.95
CA LEU A 732 -18.38 12.06 -29.95
C LEU A 732 -19.24 12.84 -30.94
N ALA A 733 -20.05 13.76 -30.44
CA ALA A 733 -20.96 14.55 -31.26
C ALA A 733 -21.22 15.92 -30.64
N LEU A 734 -21.50 16.89 -31.51
CA LEU A 734 -22.12 18.18 -31.19
C LEU A 734 -23.43 18.23 -31.96
N GLN A 735 -24.55 18.09 -31.28
CA GLN A 735 -25.89 18.09 -31.87
C GLN A 735 -26.54 19.44 -31.62
N ALA A 736 -26.71 20.25 -32.65
CA ALA A 736 -27.37 21.56 -32.59
C ALA A 736 -28.90 21.44 -32.57
#